data_AF-T1JZ45-F1
#
_entry.id   AF-T1JZ45-F1
#
_cell.length_a   1.000
_cell.length_b   1.000
_cell.length_c   1.000
_cell.angle_alpha   90.00
_cell.angle_beta   90.00
_cell.angle_gamma   90.00
#
_symmetry.space_group_name_H-M   'P 1'
#
loop_
_entity.id
_entity.type
_entity.pdbx_description
1 polymer ?
#
loop_
_entity_poly.entity_id
_entity_poly.type
_entity_poly.pdbx_seq_one_letter_code
_entity_poly.pdbx_strand_id
1 'polypeptide(L)'
;MACDLSDHSTPVVASVLVLTESPVEDSDDSTESEMIPASNRFICGQPAQSYSPYNRHLPYASVLEEEAANYFKEIKANLGKCLLLSVHKTDCVSEVKYYLALYEQYFTKEDHILLIKLFFQAMQIPGIEMSTLSGIVSILNSLLRKQRLISSKDLVIEWRPLYDIYCKFIFERKNLFLMGQSYGFESNIRSLIELSRNYFAVEATKEILDELRPVLCPFTTCKIFRCAFLLGLFLPTKMFPEHHDKGYKLWFDEIVALWAGPNAIQYENILFKLLSRLAVHNVGYIDWTPYMPTIFNKYTKAMNNSVIQSPLAILALSTDCSSLVNWIVAMIGGPQSKALEYIEGLFKAVESNFHPSNMSRWNSQLTNILSRLSLTFIRRIHCERYRKKSWEPKAPKEYQITDAEIDKFVDILLPILLTTMFSRFGTGATFTALRDLAWLRPEKVIPPLVEKLYIALDSNLEAHRLNSLMSALTVVGPIMVNGLDRYEDGKTHLINLLFSSLPGLDCNDIKKCGNTFGLITNLVDSVPLMDCSAMIDIRDDLTENEYNIALETARFEEFVLIFLEKVLTLVENYSPEHRPEKIDNDPIKQSSDESYFESSMVISLSTVLYHSSPQIFDKALDKMFIFLGGRLFESRSTIKLMAIVCELFAKVRPKKVLDKFMPYLHSTIMGLTENEDVFEEDSIDVQLSLALQIASAIVVEGSALEQHQQKIIDIVRRGLKLKHSQGYKPAAAILKNCFECLTTVYPSSKNSFSLSWEQLSDFKNINPIRLWGIHEKEDDIVIDWFVPSETEITFAQKLLDEFLVTELQF
;
A
#
# COMPACT_ATOMS: atom_id res chain seq x y z
N MET A 1 18.41 36.04 -20.39
CA MET A 1 18.45 35.91 -21.87
C MET A 1 17.52 34.77 -22.21
N ALA A 2 16.41 35.11 -22.86
CA ALA A 2 15.31 34.21 -23.21
C ALA A 2 15.72 33.20 -24.28
N CYS A 3 15.16 32.00 -24.21
CA CYS A 3 14.89 31.14 -25.37
C CYS A 3 13.71 30.23 -25.02
N ASP A 4 12.58 30.55 -25.64
CA ASP A 4 11.40 29.70 -25.82
C ASP A 4 11.77 28.44 -26.63
N LEU A 5 11.21 27.30 -26.22
CA LEU A 5 10.89 26.20 -27.13
C LEU A 5 9.54 25.60 -26.71
N SER A 6 8.66 25.58 -27.69
CA SER A 6 7.24 25.29 -27.69
C SER A 6 6.88 23.81 -27.61
N ASP A 7 5.74 23.55 -26.95
CA ASP A 7 4.65 22.62 -27.28
C ASP A 7 4.94 21.31 -28.01
N HIS A 8 4.80 20.21 -27.26
CA HIS A 8 4.09 19.01 -27.69
C HIS A 8 3.29 18.44 -26.50
N SER A 9 1.97 18.54 -26.61
CA SER A 9 0.97 18.07 -25.65
C SER A 9 0.49 16.66 -26.03
N THR A 10 0.82 15.67 -25.18
CA THR A 10 0.20 14.34 -25.16
C THR A 10 -0.62 14.19 -23.87
N PRO A 11 -1.90 13.76 -23.92
CA PRO A 11 -2.69 13.53 -22.73
C PRO A 11 -2.36 12.14 -22.17
N VAL A 12 -1.46 12.07 -21.18
CA VAL A 12 -1.19 10.84 -20.45
C VAL A 12 -2.17 10.75 -19.28
N VAL A 13 -3.36 10.21 -19.57
CA VAL A 13 -4.14 9.47 -18.58
C VAL A 13 -3.57 8.06 -18.57
N ALA A 14 -2.50 7.89 -17.79
CA ALA A 14 -2.05 6.62 -17.30
C ALA A 14 -1.77 6.86 -15.82
N SER A 15 -2.57 6.22 -14.98
CA SER A 15 -2.25 5.94 -13.58
C SER A 15 -0.97 5.10 -13.54
N VAL A 16 0.16 5.77 -13.75
CA VAL A 16 1.48 5.25 -13.43
C VAL A 16 1.53 5.22 -11.91
N LEU A 17 1.40 4.01 -11.35
CA LEU A 17 2.06 3.65 -10.11
C LEU A 17 3.55 4.01 -10.27
N VAL A 18 3.89 5.26 -9.98
CA VAL A 18 5.26 5.68 -9.81
C VAL A 18 5.70 4.98 -8.54
N LEU A 19 6.35 3.83 -8.71
CA LEU A 19 7.25 3.24 -7.74
C LEU A 19 8.31 4.31 -7.46
N THR A 20 8.01 5.19 -6.51
CA THR A 20 9.00 6.06 -5.91
C THR A 20 9.99 5.13 -5.22
N GLU A 21 11.19 5.00 -5.79
CA GLU A 21 12.35 4.42 -5.14
C GLU A 21 12.63 5.24 -3.88
N SER A 22 12.00 4.85 -2.77
CA SER A 22 12.44 5.20 -1.43
C SER A 22 13.79 4.51 -1.17
N PRO A 23 14.68 5.13 -0.38
CA PRO A 23 15.94 4.50 -0.01
C PRO A 23 15.65 3.17 0.68
N VAL A 24 16.54 2.20 0.46
CA VAL A 24 16.57 0.83 1.02
C VAL A 24 16.19 0.82 2.50
N GLU A 25 14.90 0.85 2.76
CA GLU A 25 14.27 0.41 3.98
C GLU A 25 13.81 -1.01 3.73
N ASP A 26 13.96 -1.87 4.75
CA ASP A 26 13.48 -3.24 4.80
C ASP A 26 11.98 -3.31 4.45
N SER A 27 11.72 -3.31 3.15
CA SER A 27 10.40 -3.37 2.51
C SER A 27 10.11 -4.83 2.19
N ASP A 28 9.28 -5.34 3.09
CA ASP A 28 8.26 -6.35 2.87
C ASP A 28 8.70 -7.80 2.72
N ASP A 29 8.87 -8.44 3.88
CA ASP A 29 8.58 -9.86 4.13
C ASP A 29 7.20 -10.02 4.84
N SER A 30 6.47 -8.92 5.09
CA SER A 30 5.22 -8.92 5.88
C SER A 30 3.93 -9.17 5.08
N THR A 31 3.99 -9.23 3.75
CA THR A 31 2.81 -9.46 2.90
C THR A 31 2.71 -10.89 2.34
N GLU A 32 3.64 -11.79 2.61
CA GLU A 32 3.56 -13.18 2.14
C GLU A 32 2.79 -14.07 3.16
N SER A 33 1.50 -13.77 3.32
CA SER A 33 0.57 -14.69 4.00
C SER A 33 0.48 -15.98 3.19
N GLU A 34 0.44 -17.13 3.88
CA GLU A 34 0.14 -18.46 3.34
C GLU A 34 1.02 -19.01 2.19
N MET A 35 1.90 -19.96 2.54
CA MET A 35 2.55 -20.84 1.58
C MET A 35 2.74 -22.14 2.35
N ILE A 36 1.64 -22.90 2.47
CA ILE A 36 1.38 -24.30 2.01
C ILE A 36 -0.15 -24.48 2.26
N PRO A 37 -1.01 -25.06 1.38
CA PRO A 37 -0.78 -26.26 0.55
C PRO A 37 -1.44 -26.31 -0.85
N ALA A 38 -1.20 -27.41 -1.59
CA ALA A 38 -1.95 -27.88 -2.78
C ALA A 38 -1.57 -27.33 -4.18
N SER A 39 -0.29 -27.40 -4.52
CA SER A 39 0.19 -28.08 -5.74
C SER A 39 1.69 -27.84 -5.78
N ASN A 40 2.49 -28.89 -5.58
CA ASN A 40 3.88 -28.82 -6.01
C ASN A 40 3.84 -28.64 -7.54
N ARG A 41 3.90 -27.40 -8.01
CA ARG A 41 4.12 -27.11 -9.43
C ARG A 41 5.58 -27.43 -9.68
N PHE A 42 5.78 -28.59 -10.28
CA PHE A 42 7.09 -29.17 -10.49
C PHE A 42 7.66 -28.67 -11.82
N ILE A 43 8.84 -28.09 -11.78
CA ILE A 43 9.66 -27.90 -12.98
C ILE A 43 10.49 -29.18 -13.11
N CYS A 44 10.21 -30.01 -14.13
CA CYS A 44 10.93 -31.26 -14.38
C CYS A 44 11.02 -32.20 -13.15
N GLY A 45 9.99 -32.26 -12.32
CA GLY A 45 9.96 -33.11 -11.11
C GLY A 45 10.59 -32.49 -9.85
N GLN A 46 11.04 -31.23 -9.88
CA GLN A 46 11.49 -30.47 -8.70
C GLN A 46 10.57 -29.27 -8.41
N PRO A 47 10.30 -28.94 -7.13
CA PRO A 47 9.46 -27.79 -6.80
C PRO A 47 10.15 -26.48 -7.18
N ALA A 48 9.40 -25.55 -7.80
CA ALA A 48 9.84 -24.17 -7.99
C ALA A 48 10.05 -23.47 -6.63
N GLN A 49 11.01 -22.53 -6.54
CA GLN A 49 11.34 -21.88 -5.27
C GLN A 49 10.37 -20.79 -4.83
N SER A 50 9.91 -19.95 -5.77
CA SER A 50 8.92 -18.89 -5.54
C SER A 50 8.13 -18.67 -6.81
N TYR A 51 6.91 -18.17 -6.66
CA TYR A 51 6.08 -17.73 -7.77
C TYR A 51 5.26 -16.53 -7.29
N SER A 52 4.94 -15.63 -8.22
CA SER A 52 4.01 -14.52 -7.96
C SER A 52 2.64 -15.11 -7.61
N PRO A 53 2.11 -14.86 -6.40
CA PRO A 53 0.84 -15.45 -6.00
C PRO A 53 -0.34 -14.86 -6.79
N TYR A 54 -0.17 -13.66 -7.39
CA TYR A 54 -1.15 -13.04 -8.28
C TYR A 54 -1.33 -13.76 -9.61
N ASN A 55 -0.28 -14.42 -10.13
CA ASN A 55 -0.32 -15.06 -11.45
C ASN A 55 -1.33 -16.21 -11.51
N ARG A 56 -1.69 -16.81 -10.36
CA ARG A 56 -2.68 -17.89 -10.31
C ARG A 56 -4.11 -17.40 -10.55
N HIS A 57 -4.34 -16.12 -10.26
CA HIS A 57 -5.67 -15.50 -10.31
C HIS A 57 -5.98 -14.92 -11.69
N LEU A 58 -5.03 -14.98 -12.63
CA LEU A 58 -5.22 -14.54 -14.01
C LEU A 58 -6.06 -15.55 -14.81
N PRO A 59 -6.87 -15.10 -15.78
CA PRO A 59 -7.75 -15.98 -16.54
C PRO A 59 -7.01 -17.03 -17.41
N TYR A 60 -5.73 -16.78 -17.72
CA TYR A 60 -4.85 -17.67 -18.49
C TYR A 60 -3.75 -18.32 -17.63
N ALA A 61 -3.98 -18.46 -16.31
CA ALA A 61 -3.01 -19.01 -15.37
C ALA A 61 -2.49 -20.42 -15.72
N SER A 62 -3.28 -21.22 -16.45
CA SER A 62 -2.90 -22.58 -16.87
C SER A 62 -1.73 -22.61 -17.87
N VAL A 63 -1.57 -21.57 -18.68
CA VAL A 63 -0.53 -21.50 -19.73
C VAL A 63 0.78 -20.92 -19.18
N LEU A 64 0.70 -20.12 -18.11
CA LEU A 64 1.84 -19.38 -17.55
C LEU A 64 2.99 -20.26 -17.09
N GLU A 65 2.72 -21.48 -16.62
CA GLU A 65 3.77 -22.39 -16.17
C GLU A 65 4.65 -22.90 -17.32
N GLU A 66 4.01 -23.27 -18.42
CA GLU A 66 4.72 -23.74 -19.62
C GLU A 66 5.48 -22.58 -20.28
N GLU A 67 4.85 -21.41 -20.35
CA GLU A 67 5.48 -20.18 -20.85
C GLU A 67 6.73 -19.82 -20.01
N ALA A 68 6.61 -19.79 -18.69
CA ALA A 68 7.73 -19.48 -17.79
C ALA A 68 8.87 -20.49 -17.94
N ALA A 69 8.57 -21.79 -18.01
CA ALA A 69 9.58 -22.83 -18.17
C ALA A 69 10.33 -22.72 -19.52
N ASN A 70 9.58 -22.43 -20.60
CA ASN A 70 10.16 -22.24 -21.94
C ASN A 70 11.00 -20.96 -22.01
N TYR A 71 10.49 -19.86 -21.47
CA TYR A 71 11.21 -18.58 -21.46
C TYR A 71 12.48 -18.66 -20.62
N PHE A 72 12.46 -19.34 -19.47
CA PHE A 72 13.68 -19.54 -18.67
C PHE A 72 14.73 -20.41 -19.38
N LYS A 73 14.29 -21.40 -20.16
CA LYS A 73 15.19 -22.23 -20.98
C LYS A 73 15.89 -21.40 -22.06
N GLU A 74 15.17 -20.47 -22.69
CA GLU A 74 15.75 -19.51 -23.64
C GLU A 74 16.76 -18.59 -22.96
N ILE A 75 16.43 -18.06 -21.78
CA ILE A 75 17.33 -17.24 -20.97
C ILE A 75 18.63 -18.00 -20.65
N LYS A 76 18.56 -19.27 -20.21
CA LYS A 76 19.76 -20.08 -19.97
C LYS A 76 20.61 -20.23 -21.23
N ALA A 77 19.98 -20.50 -22.38
CA ALA A 77 20.68 -20.65 -23.64
C ALA A 77 21.35 -19.34 -24.08
N ASN A 78 20.66 -18.20 -23.93
CA ASN A 78 21.16 -16.88 -24.27
C ASN A 78 22.30 -16.46 -23.33
N LEU A 79 22.17 -16.67 -22.02
CA LEU A 79 23.24 -16.42 -21.05
C LEU A 79 24.49 -17.25 -21.36
N GLY A 80 24.33 -18.55 -21.66
CA GLY A 80 25.43 -19.42 -22.07
C GLY A 80 26.14 -18.92 -23.34
N LYS A 81 25.38 -18.51 -24.35
CA LYS A 81 25.93 -17.91 -25.59
C LYS A 81 26.64 -16.59 -25.33
N CYS A 82 26.05 -15.71 -24.52
CA CYS A 82 26.62 -14.40 -24.15
C CYS A 82 28.00 -14.57 -23.49
N LEU A 83 28.15 -15.55 -22.59
CA LEU A 83 29.42 -15.86 -21.94
C LEU A 83 30.45 -16.47 -22.89
N LEU A 84 30.05 -17.43 -23.73
CA LEU A 84 30.95 -18.08 -24.69
C LEU A 84 31.51 -17.11 -25.73
N LEU A 85 30.68 -16.17 -26.20
CA LEU A 85 31.06 -15.19 -27.20
C LEU A 85 31.86 -14.01 -26.61
N SER A 86 32.04 -13.96 -25.28
CA SER A 86 32.62 -12.80 -24.57
C SER A 86 31.95 -11.46 -24.91
N VAL A 87 30.69 -11.52 -25.35
CA VAL A 87 29.91 -10.33 -25.70
C VAL A 87 29.13 -9.92 -24.46
N HIS A 88 29.57 -8.84 -23.82
CA HIS A 88 28.84 -8.20 -22.73
C HIS A 88 27.64 -7.43 -23.30
N LYS A 89 26.57 -8.15 -23.65
CA LYS A 89 25.31 -7.54 -24.11
C LYS A 89 24.44 -7.18 -22.92
N THR A 90 24.05 -5.91 -22.84
CA THR A 90 23.01 -5.38 -21.94
C THR A 90 21.69 -6.15 -22.08
N ASP A 91 21.41 -6.68 -23.26
CA ASP A 91 20.15 -7.37 -23.59
C ASP A 91 19.95 -8.65 -22.76
N CYS A 92 21.00 -9.45 -22.59
CA CYS A 92 20.98 -10.69 -21.78
C CYS A 92 20.66 -10.42 -20.29
N VAL A 93 21.10 -9.27 -19.76
CA VAL A 93 20.83 -8.84 -18.38
C VAL A 93 19.38 -8.34 -18.24
N SER A 94 18.89 -7.62 -19.24
CA SER A 94 17.51 -7.12 -19.27
C SER A 94 16.49 -8.27 -19.31
N GLU A 95 16.71 -9.31 -20.12
CA GLU A 95 15.84 -10.50 -20.19
C GLU A 95 15.62 -11.16 -18.82
N VAL A 96 16.70 -11.35 -18.05
CA VAL A 96 16.61 -11.91 -16.69
C VAL A 96 15.83 -10.99 -15.76
N LYS A 97 16.04 -9.68 -15.86
CA LYS A 97 15.30 -8.70 -15.04
C LYS A 97 13.80 -8.75 -15.33
N TYR A 98 13.40 -8.86 -16.60
CA TYR A 98 11.99 -9.01 -16.99
C TYR A 98 11.40 -10.33 -16.48
N TYR A 99 12.16 -11.44 -16.58
CA TYR A 99 11.73 -12.73 -16.05
C TYR A 99 11.45 -12.67 -14.54
N LEU A 100 12.39 -12.10 -13.77
CA LEU A 100 12.24 -11.95 -12.32
C LEU A 100 11.08 -11.03 -11.94
N ALA A 101 10.73 -10.05 -12.78
CA ALA A 101 9.60 -9.16 -12.54
C ALA A 101 8.24 -9.83 -12.79
N LEU A 102 8.14 -10.69 -13.81
CA LEU A 102 6.89 -11.35 -14.22
C LEU A 102 6.62 -12.65 -13.45
N TYR A 103 7.64 -13.49 -13.27
CA TYR A 103 7.51 -14.85 -12.75
C TYR A 103 8.24 -15.06 -11.41
N GLU A 104 8.83 -14.00 -10.84
CA GLU A 104 9.70 -14.09 -9.67
C GLU A 104 10.83 -15.13 -9.82
N GLN A 105 10.95 -16.07 -8.88
CA GLN A 105 12.00 -17.10 -8.86
C GLN A 105 11.41 -18.47 -9.24
N TYR A 106 10.68 -18.51 -10.36
CA TYR A 106 10.14 -19.75 -10.94
C TYR A 106 11.27 -20.57 -11.61
N PHE A 107 12.17 -21.10 -10.81
CA PHE A 107 13.24 -22.02 -11.20
C PHE A 107 13.68 -22.89 -10.02
N THR A 108 14.53 -23.89 -10.29
CA THR A 108 15.03 -24.82 -9.28
C THR A 108 16.03 -24.15 -8.33
N LYS A 109 16.22 -24.72 -7.12
CA LYS A 109 17.23 -24.24 -6.16
C LYS A 109 18.64 -24.31 -6.72
N GLU A 110 18.95 -25.34 -7.50
CA GLU A 110 20.24 -25.51 -8.14
C GLU A 110 20.50 -24.39 -9.15
N ASP A 111 19.52 -24.10 -10.00
CA ASP A 111 19.59 -23.00 -10.96
C ASP A 111 19.74 -21.65 -10.29
N HIS A 112 19.04 -21.41 -9.17
CA HIS A 112 19.19 -20.18 -8.40
C HIS A 112 20.63 -19.97 -7.93
N ILE A 113 21.22 -21.00 -7.32
CA ILE A 113 22.61 -20.94 -6.82
C ILE A 113 23.59 -20.75 -7.98
N LEU A 114 23.35 -21.40 -9.12
CA LEU A 114 24.16 -21.24 -10.33
C LEU A 114 24.08 -19.81 -10.89
N LEU A 115 22.88 -19.22 -10.98
CA LEU A 115 22.70 -17.83 -11.42
C LEU A 115 23.44 -16.87 -10.50
N ILE A 116 23.30 -17.03 -9.18
CA ILE A 116 24.01 -16.18 -8.21
C ILE A 116 25.52 -16.28 -8.43
N LYS A 117 26.08 -17.49 -8.44
CA LYS A 117 27.52 -17.69 -8.64
C LYS A 117 28.00 -17.12 -9.97
N LEU A 118 27.23 -17.32 -11.04
CA LEU A 118 27.53 -16.81 -12.37
C LEU A 118 27.60 -15.29 -12.37
N PHE A 119 26.61 -14.60 -11.81
CA PHE A 119 26.58 -13.14 -11.77
C PHE A 119 27.66 -12.56 -10.84
N PHE A 120 28.00 -13.23 -9.73
CA PHE A 120 29.14 -12.84 -8.89
C PHE A 120 30.48 -13.00 -9.62
N GLN A 121 30.64 -14.01 -10.46
CA GLN A 121 31.83 -14.17 -11.30
C GLN A 121 31.85 -13.14 -12.44
N ALA A 122 30.72 -12.88 -13.07
CA ALA A 122 30.59 -11.88 -14.14
C ALA A 122 30.94 -10.47 -13.64
N MET A 123 30.59 -10.15 -12.39
CA MET A 123 30.94 -8.89 -11.74
C MET A 123 32.46 -8.68 -11.58
N GLN A 124 33.25 -9.76 -11.53
CA GLN A 124 34.71 -9.70 -11.36
C GLN A 124 35.47 -9.49 -12.68
N ILE A 125 34.78 -9.49 -13.83
CA ILE A 125 35.41 -9.35 -15.14
C ILE A 125 36.05 -7.96 -15.25
N PRO A 126 37.37 -7.87 -15.53
CA PRO A 126 38.06 -6.59 -15.65
C PRO A 126 37.56 -5.82 -16.88
N GLY A 127 37.19 -4.56 -16.70
CA GLY A 127 36.77 -3.67 -17.79
C GLY A 127 35.29 -3.76 -18.18
N ILE A 128 34.44 -4.39 -17.35
CA ILE A 128 33.00 -4.42 -17.56
C ILE A 128 32.40 -3.01 -17.63
N GLU A 129 31.45 -2.81 -18.54
CA GLU A 129 30.73 -1.54 -18.69
C GLU A 129 29.87 -1.25 -17.45
N MET A 130 29.82 0.02 -17.01
CA MET A 130 29.07 0.43 -15.81
C MET A 130 27.57 0.13 -15.89
N SER A 131 26.97 0.22 -17.08
CA SER A 131 25.56 -0.11 -17.33
C SER A 131 25.27 -1.58 -17.03
N THR A 132 26.11 -2.47 -17.57
CA THR A 132 26.05 -3.92 -17.36
C THR A 132 26.33 -4.28 -15.90
N LEU A 133 27.33 -3.64 -15.28
CA LEU A 133 27.63 -3.83 -13.85
C LEU A 133 26.45 -3.43 -12.97
N SER A 134 25.82 -2.28 -13.24
CA SER A 134 24.62 -1.82 -12.53
C SER A 134 23.46 -2.81 -12.68
N GLY A 135 23.24 -3.34 -13.90
CA GLY A 135 22.25 -4.37 -14.16
C GLY A 135 22.53 -5.68 -13.42
N ILE A 136 23.78 -6.15 -13.38
CA ILE A 136 24.19 -7.34 -12.62
C ILE A 136 23.93 -7.16 -11.13
N VAL A 137 24.32 -6.01 -10.55
CA VAL A 137 24.07 -5.70 -9.13
C VAL A 137 22.56 -5.68 -8.85
N SER A 138 21.75 -5.11 -9.75
CA SER A 138 20.29 -5.13 -9.63
C SER A 138 19.72 -6.54 -9.64
N ILE A 139 20.20 -7.42 -10.52
CA ILE A 139 19.77 -8.83 -10.56
C ILE A 139 20.16 -9.55 -9.29
N LEU A 140 21.41 -9.40 -8.83
CA LEU A 140 21.89 -10.04 -7.60
C LEU A 140 21.09 -9.57 -6.38
N ASN A 141 20.70 -8.30 -6.31
CA ASN A 141 19.78 -7.80 -5.29
C ASN A 141 18.44 -8.55 -5.34
N SER A 142 17.84 -8.70 -6.53
CA SER A 142 16.56 -9.43 -6.68
C SER A 142 16.67 -10.92 -6.34
N LEU A 143 17.79 -11.57 -6.68
CA LEU A 143 18.03 -12.99 -6.37
C LEU A 143 18.23 -13.22 -4.86
N LEU A 144 19.02 -12.36 -4.20
CA LEU A 144 19.34 -12.49 -2.77
C LEU A 144 18.29 -11.89 -1.83
N ARG A 145 17.31 -11.14 -2.35
CA ARG A 145 16.27 -10.46 -1.54
C ARG A 145 15.49 -11.44 -0.66
N LYS A 146 15.00 -12.55 -1.22
CA LYS A 146 14.21 -13.56 -0.50
C LYS A 146 15.12 -14.53 0.27
N GLN A 147 15.69 -14.04 1.39
CA GLN A 147 16.67 -14.79 2.20
C GLN A 147 16.17 -16.16 2.66
N ARG A 148 14.86 -16.37 2.80
CA ARG A 148 14.27 -17.65 3.21
C ARG A 148 14.57 -18.83 2.28
N LEU A 149 14.92 -18.58 1.01
CA LEU A 149 15.05 -19.60 -0.04
C LEU A 149 16.40 -20.31 -0.08
N ILE A 150 17.47 -19.64 0.37
CA ILE A 150 18.84 -20.16 0.34
C ILE A 150 19.43 -20.05 1.74
N SER A 151 20.00 -21.15 2.25
CA SER A 151 20.72 -21.13 3.52
C SER A 151 22.19 -20.76 3.29
N SER A 152 22.86 -20.21 4.31
CA SER A 152 24.31 -20.03 4.32
C SER A 152 25.11 -21.33 4.23
N LYS A 153 24.48 -22.50 4.41
CA LYS A 153 25.09 -23.80 4.14
C LYS A 153 25.14 -24.15 2.64
N ASP A 154 24.21 -23.61 1.84
CA ASP A 154 24.08 -23.91 0.41
C ASP A 154 24.93 -22.97 -0.46
N LEU A 155 25.11 -21.73 0.00
CA LEU A 155 25.78 -20.66 -0.72
C LEU A 155 26.84 -20.00 0.17
N VAL A 156 28.07 -19.98 -0.33
CA VAL A 156 29.19 -19.24 0.26
C VAL A 156 29.64 -18.19 -0.75
N ILE A 157 29.69 -16.93 -0.31
CA ILE A 157 30.13 -15.78 -1.08
C ILE A 157 31.40 -15.22 -0.46
N GLU A 158 32.41 -14.97 -1.28
CA GLU A 158 33.62 -14.28 -0.85
C GLU A 158 33.36 -12.77 -0.69
N TRP A 159 33.74 -12.21 0.45
CA TRP A 159 33.52 -10.79 0.75
C TRP A 159 34.50 -9.87 0.01
N ARG A 160 35.68 -10.38 -0.36
CA ARG A 160 36.79 -9.61 -0.93
C ARG A 160 36.44 -8.92 -2.26
N PRO A 161 35.84 -9.59 -3.26
CA PRO A 161 35.51 -8.93 -4.52
C PRO A 161 34.51 -7.78 -4.34
N LEU A 162 33.55 -7.94 -3.43
CA LEU A 162 32.60 -6.87 -3.07
C LEU A 162 33.30 -5.68 -2.40
N TYR A 163 34.26 -5.94 -1.52
CA TYR A 163 35.07 -4.93 -0.86
C TYR A 163 35.91 -4.13 -1.86
N ASP A 164 36.58 -4.81 -2.78
CA ASP A 164 37.46 -4.19 -3.77
C ASP A 164 36.66 -3.31 -4.75
N ILE A 165 35.51 -3.80 -5.24
CA ILE A 165 34.58 -3.04 -6.08
C ILE A 165 34.07 -1.81 -5.34
N TYR A 166 33.60 -1.99 -4.09
CA TYR A 166 33.10 -0.88 -3.29
C TYR A 166 34.17 0.19 -3.07
N CYS A 167 35.40 -0.21 -2.72
CA CYS A 167 36.50 0.71 -2.51
C CYS A 167 36.93 1.46 -3.77
N LYS A 168 37.04 0.73 -4.89
CA LYS A 168 37.40 1.30 -6.20
C LYS A 168 36.40 2.36 -6.67
N PHE A 169 35.10 2.08 -6.58
CA PHE A 169 34.08 3.00 -7.10
C PHE A 169 33.73 4.14 -6.14
N ILE A 170 33.76 3.91 -4.82
CA ILE A 170 33.29 4.89 -3.83
C ILE A 170 34.43 5.71 -3.20
N PHE A 171 35.58 5.09 -2.89
CA PHE A 171 36.68 5.76 -2.19
C PHE A 171 37.77 6.29 -3.13
N GLU A 172 38.07 5.62 -4.25
CA GLU A 172 39.12 6.03 -5.19
C GLU A 172 38.68 7.09 -6.21
N ARG A 173 37.84 8.04 -5.78
CA ARG A 173 37.01 9.03 -6.52
C ARG A 173 37.62 9.82 -7.71
N LYS A 174 38.86 9.58 -8.13
CA LYS A 174 39.55 10.32 -9.20
C LYS A 174 38.89 10.22 -10.59
N ASN A 175 38.02 9.24 -10.86
CA ASN A 175 37.45 9.01 -12.21
C ASN A 175 35.91 9.13 -12.31
N LEU A 176 35.21 9.55 -11.26
CA LEU A 176 33.73 9.56 -11.22
C LEU A 176 33.07 10.53 -12.21
N PHE A 177 33.73 11.64 -12.57
CA PHE A 177 33.21 12.59 -13.55
C PHE A 177 33.35 12.10 -15.01
N LEU A 178 34.21 11.12 -15.28
CA LEU A 178 34.48 10.60 -16.63
C LEU A 178 33.64 9.37 -16.99
N MET A 179 33.02 8.71 -15.99
CA MET A 179 32.43 7.37 -16.12
C MET A 179 30.90 7.35 -16.12
N GLY A 180 30.23 8.48 -16.44
CA GLY A 180 28.78 8.58 -16.64
C GLY A 180 27.95 7.87 -15.56
N GLN A 181 27.61 8.55 -14.46
CA GLN A 181 26.87 7.91 -13.37
C GLN A 181 25.57 7.25 -13.86
N SER A 182 25.42 5.94 -13.60
CA SER A 182 24.10 5.39 -13.31
C SER A 182 23.73 5.94 -11.93
N TYR A 183 22.82 6.92 -11.87
CA TYR A 183 22.17 7.31 -10.62
C TYR A 183 21.72 6.04 -9.89
N GLY A 184 22.02 5.90 -8.59
CA GLY A 184 21.63 4.74 -7.77
C GLY A 184 22.60 3.55 -7.71
N PHE A 185 23.76 3.55 -8.38
CA PHE A 185 24.71 2.43 -8.26
C PHE A 185 25.23 2.24 -6.83
N GLU A 186 25.55 3.35 -6.12
CA GLU A 186 26.05 3.30 -4.74
C GLU A 186 25.05 2.66 -3.77
N SER A 187 23.76 2.98 -3.89
CA SER A 187 22.71 2.36 -3.07
C SER A 187 22.54 0.88 -3.42
N ASN A 188 22.58 0.52 -4.71
CA ASN A 188 22.42 -0.85 -5.16
C ASN A 188 23.57 -1.76 -4.71
N ILE A 189 24.83 -1.32 -4.80
CA ILE A 189 25.97 -2.10 -4.32
C ILE A 189 25.99 -2.21 -2.79
N ARG A 190 25.55 -1.16 -2.08
CA ARG A 190 25.38 -1.21 -0.62
C ARG A 190 24.34 -2.26 -0.23
N SER A 191 23.18 -2.25 -0.88
CA SER A 191 22.12 -3.26 -0.70
C SER A 191 22.64 -4.68 -0.98
N LEU A 192 23.43 -4.85 -2.05
CA LEU A 192 24.00 -6.14 -2.41
C LEU A 192 24.93 -6.67 -1.32
N ILE A 193 25.82 -5.81 -0.80
CA ILE A 193 26.69 -6.18 0.32
C ILE A 193 25.84 -6.55 1.54
N GLU A 194 24.81 -5.75 1.84
CA GLU A 194 23.96 -5.97 2.99
C GLU A 194 23.24 -7.33 2.97
N LEU A 195 22.76 -7.75 1.80
CA LEU A 195 22.16 -9.05 1.56
C LEU A 195 23.19 -10.19 1.53
N SER A 196 24.38 -9.95 0.96
CA SER A 196 25.43 -10.96 0.79
C SER A 196 26.11 -11.37 2.09
N ARG A 197 26.13 -10.50 3.11
CA ARG A 197 26.77 -10.76 4.42
C ARG A 197 26.34 -12.05 5.10
N ASN A 198 25.08 -12.44 4.89
CA ASN A 198 24.53 -13.66 5.49
C ASN A 198 25.14 -14.94 4.89
N TYR A 199 25.80 -14.82 3.74
CA TYR A 199 26.41 -15.93 3.00
C TYR A 199 27.94 -15.86 3.01
N PHE A 200 28.54 -14.95 3.77
CA PHE A 200 30.01 -14.94 3.92
C PHE A 200 30.51 -16.19 4.65
N ALA A 201 31.74 -16.59 4.34
CA ALA A 201 32.41 -17.68 5.04
C ALA A 201 32.52 -17.39 6.55
N VAL A 202 32.57 -18.45 7.37
CA VAL A 202 32.61 -18.33 8.84
C VAL A 202 33.88 -17.58 9.29
N GLU A 203 34.96 -17.71 8.54
CA GLU A 203 36.26 -17.07 8.77
C GLU A 203 36.27 -15.59 8.37
N ALA A 204 35.32 -15.13 7.55
CA ALA A 204 35.30 -13.78 6.99
C ALA A 204 35.28 -12.70 8.08
N THR A 205 34.59 -12.92 9.20
CA THR A 205 34.57 -11.96 10.32
C THR A 205 35.99 -11.67 10.82
N LYS A 206 36.81 -12.72 10.95
CA LYS A 206 38.18 -12.57 11.43
C LYS A 206 39.04 -11.86 10.38
N GLU A 207 38.94 -12.25 9.11
CA GLU A 207 39.69 -11.62 8.01
C GLU A 207 39.37 -10.12 7.88
N ILE A 208 38.09 -9.76 7.95
CA ILE A 208 37.63 -8.36 7.90
C ILE A 208 38.19 -7.57 9.08
N LEU A 209 38.19 -8.14 10.29
CA LEU A 209 38.77 -7.51 11.47
C LEU A 209 40.29 -7.38 11.35
N ASP A 210 41.00 -8.40 10.90
CA ASP A 210 42.45 -8.37 10.76
C ASP A 210 42.91 -7.27 9.78
N GLU A 211 42.11 -6.96 8.75
CA GLU A 211 42.38 -5.89 7.79
C GLU A 211 41.96 -4.50 8.29
N LEU A 212 40.77 -4.37 8.89
CA LEU A 212 40.20 -3.06 9.25
C LEU A 212 40.59 -2.58 10.66
N ARG A 213 40.79 -3.49 11.61
CA ARG A 213 41.11 -3.16 13.02
C ARG A 213 42.41 -2.35 13.16
N PRO A 214 43.51 -2.62 12.41
CA PRO A 214 44.70 -1.77 12.47
C PRO A 214 44.46 -0.31 12.04
N VAL A 215 43.43 -0.07 11.23
CA VAL A 215 43.05 1.26 10.72
C VAL A 215 42.09 1.98 11.69
N LEU A 216 41.55 1.26 12.68
CA LEU A 216 40.62 1.79 13.71
C LEU A 216 41.38 2.67 14.73
N CYS A 217 41.79 3.86 14.30
CA CYS A 217 42.52 4.82 15.13
C CYS A 217 41.59 5.96 15.60
N PRO A 218 41.25 6.04 16.91
CA PRO A 218 40.38 7.08 17.47
C PRO A 218 40.87 8.53 17.30
N PHE A 219 42.15 8.71 16.97
CA PHE A 219 42.78 10.02 16.87
C PHE A 219 42.73 10.65 15.47
N THR A 220 42.24 9.91 14.46
CA THR A 220 42.13 10.42 13.08
C THR A 220 40.71 10.31 12.56
N THR A 221 39.96 11.41 12.59
CA THR A 221 38.54 11.50 12.21
C THR A 221 38.20 10.81 10.88
N CYS A 222 38.95 11.07 9.81
CA CYS A 222 38.66 10.48 8.49
C CYS A 222 38.91 8.96 8.44
N LYS A 223 39.94 8.46 9.14
CA LYS A 223 40.28 7.03 9.13
C LYS A 223 39.33 6.23 9.99
N ILE A 224 38.99 6.71 11.19
CA ILE A 224 38.01 6.03 12.04
C ILE A 224 36.62 6.03 11.42
N PHE A 225 36.19 7.13 10.80
CA PHE A 225 34.90 7.18 10.12
C PHE A 225 34.83 6.17 8.97
N ARG A 226 35.85 6.12 8.10
CA ARG A 226 35.92 5.16 7.00
C ARG A 226 35.96 3.72 7.52
N CYS A 227 36.75 3.43 8.54
CA CYS A 227 36.86 2.10 9.13
C CYS A 227 35.53 1.67 9.77
N ALA A 228 34.94 2.52 10.63
CA ALA A 228 33.65 2.25 11.25
C ALA A 228 32.55 2.04 10.20
N PHE A 229 32.54 2.83 9.12
CA PHE A 229 31.61 2.67 8.01
C PHE A 229 31.75 1.31 7.33
N LEU A 230 32.98 0.92 6.99
CA LEU A 230 33.25 -0.38 6.38
C LEU A 230 32.92 -1.55 7.31
N LEU A 231 33.23 -1.44 8.61
CA LEU A 231 32.83 -2.43 9.61
C LEU A 231 31.32 -2.54 9.72
N GLY A 232 30.62 -1.40 9.79
CA GLY A 232 29.16 -1.34 9.80
C GLY A 232 28.57 -1.99 8.55
N LEU A 233 29.20 -1.80 7.39
CA LEU A 233 28.74 -2.37 6.13
C LEU A 233 29.03 -3.87 6.04
N PHE A 234 30.26 -4.34 6.27
CA PHE A 234 30.68 -5.71 5.95
C PHE A 234 30.58 -6.73 7.09
N LEU A 235 30.57 -6.33 8.38
CA LEU A 235 30.57 -7.31 9.47
C LEU A 235 29.28 -8.15 9.49
N PRO A 236 29.39 -9.50 9.41
CA PRO A 236 28.25 -10.38 9.61
C PRO A 236 27.74 -10.30 11.05
N THR A 237 26.44 -10.06 11.21
CA THR A 237 25.77 -10.06 12.53
C THR A 237 24.79 -11.21 12.69
N LYS A 238 24.44 -11.90 11.60
CA LYS A 238 23.51 -13.04 11.59
C LYS A 238 24.31 -14.32 11.36
N MET A 239 24.49 -15.10 12.41
CA MET A 239 25.16 -16.40 12.32
C MET A 239 24.46 -17.42 13.20
N PHE A 240 24.63 -18.69 12.87
CA PHE A 240 24.14 -19.78 13.71
C PHE A 240 24.75 -19.70 15.11
N PRO A 241 24.00 -20.08 16.17
CA PRO A 241 24.48 -20.02 17.56
C PRO A 241 25.83 -20.72 17.80
N GLU A 242 26.09 -21.82 17.08
CA GLU A 242 27.34 -22.58 17.14
C GLU A 242 28.58 -21.76 16.72
N HIS A 243 28.39 -20.71 15.90
CA HIS A 243 29.47 -19.90 15.34
C HIS A 243 29.57 -18.51 15.97
N HIS A 244 28.82 -18.21 17.04
CA HIS A 244 28.86 -16.89 17.70
C HIS A 244 30.26 -16.51 18.21
N ASP A 245 31.06 -17.50 18.61
CA ASP A 245 32.46 -17.32 19.03
C ASP A 245 33.37 -16.82 17.90
N LYS A 246 33.07 -17.19 16.65
CA LYS A 246 33.78 -16.72 15.45
C LYS A 246 33.15 -15.45 14.86
N GLY A 247 32.14 -14.90 15.54
CA GLY A 247 31.28 -13.85 15.06
C GLY A 247 31.38 -12.57 15.84
N TYR A 248 30.23 -12.14 16.36
CA TYR A 248 30.12 -10.89 17.11
C TYR A 248 30.95 -10.90 18.38
N LYS A 249 31.17 -12.05 19.02
CA LYS A 249 32.00 -12.14 20.24
C LYS A 249 33.46 -11.71 20.01
N LEU A 250 33.94 -11.71 18.77
CA LEU A 250 35.30 -11.24 18.45
C LEU A 250 35.46 -9.71 18.54
N TRP A 251 34.38 -8.95 18.39
CA TRP A 251 34.42 -7.49 18.26
C TRP A 251 33.43 -6.74 19.17
N PHE A 252 32.46 -7.43 19.77
CA PHE A 252 31.37 -6.82 20.54
C PHE A 252 31.86 -5.93 21.68
N ASP A 253 32.70 -6.46 22.58
CA ASP A 253 33.16 -5.72 23.76
C ASP A 253 33.95 -4.46 23.39
N GLU A 254 34.79 -4.56 22.35
CA GLU A 254 35.59 -3.44 21.83
C GLU A 254 34.68 -2.35 21.24
N ILE A 255 33.72 -2.72 20.39
CA ILE A 255 32.83 -1.76 19.73
C ILE A 255 31.87 -1.11 20.74
N VAL A 256 31.35 -1.87 21.72
CA VAL A 256 30.50 -1.32 22.78
C VAL A 256 31.27 -0.35 23.68
N ALA A 257 32.51 -0.68 24.04
CA ALA A 257 33.38 0.23 24.80
C ALA A 257 33.69 1.52 24.01
N LEU A 258 33.99 1.39 22.71
CA LEU A 258 34.21 2.55 21.82
C LEU A 258 32.96 3.42 21.68
N TRP A 259 31.78 2.82 21.63
CA TRP A 259 30.51 3.53 21.54
C TRP A 259 30.11 4.20 22.88
N ALA A 260 30.41 3.57 24.01
CA ALA A 260 30.17 4.14 25.34
C ALA A 260 31.19 5.23 25.72
N GLY A 261 32.33 5.29 25.02
CA GLY A 261 33.41 6.23 25.28
C GLY A 261 33.10 7.70 24.96
N PRO A 262 33.88 8.64 25.51
CA PRO A 262 33.62 10.09 25.39
C PRO A 262 33.85 10.66 23.97
N ASN A 263 34.67 10.01 23.14
CA ASN A 263 35.00 10.45 21.77
C ASN A 263 34.03 9.91 20.71
N ALA A 264 32.96 9.22 21.10
CA ALA A 264 32.07 8.51 20.18
C ALA A 264 31.40 9.43 19.14
N ILE A 265 31.28 10.74 19.41
CA ILE A 265 30.49 11.69 18.63
C ILE A 265 30.73 11.61 17.10
N GLN A 266 31.94 11.32 16.63
CA GLN A 266 32.21 11.33 15.18
C GLN A 266 31.74 10.06 14.43
N TYR A 267 31.57 8.95 15.13
CA TYR A 267 31.27 7.63 14.55
C TYR A 267 30.15 6.89 15.29
N GLU A 268 29.54 7.53 16.29
CA GLU A 268 28.50 6.97 17.16
C GLU A 268 27.33 6.43 16.37
N ASN A 269 26.84 7.18 15.37
CA ASN A 269 25.72 6.77 14.52
C ASN A 269 26.02 5.44 13.78
N ILE A 270 27.22 5.30 13.24
CA ILE A 270 27.60 4.10 12.47
C ILE A 270 27.66 2.87 13.41
N LEU A 271 28.33 3.02 14.55
CA LEU A 271 28.40 1.95 15.54
C LEU A 271 27.03 1.63 16.12
N PHE A 272 26.19 2.64 16.30
CA PHE A 272 24.80 2.49 16.72
C PHE A 272 23.99 1.64 15.75
N LYS A 273 24.06 1.92 14.44
CA LYS A 273 23.40 1.11 13.40
C LYS A 273 23.91 -0.34 13.42
N LEU A 274 25.20 -0.56 13.63
CA LEU A 274 25.79 -1.89 13.76
C LEU A 274 25.28 -2.65 15.00
N LEU A 275 25.29 -2.01 16.18
CA LEU A 275 24.82 -2.60 17.44
C LEU A 275 23.31 -2.87 17.42
N SER A 276 22.53 -1.98 16.83
CA SER A 276 21.10 -2.17 16.59
C SER A 276 20.84 -3.40 15.72
N ARG A 277 21.55 -3.52 14.59
CA ARG A 277 21.47 -4.71 13.72
C ARG A 277 21.87 -5.98 14.47
N LEU A 278 22.92 -5.91 15.29
CA LEU A 278 23.36 -7.04 16.10
C LEU A 278 22.29 -7.49 17.10
N ALA A 279 21.65 -6.54 17.78
CA ALA A 279 20.59 -6.81 18.75
C ALA A 279 19.40 -7.54 18.09
N VAL A 280 18.95 -7.07 16.93
CA VAL A 280 17.82 -7.69 16.19
C VAL A 280 18.14 -9.13 15.76
N HIS A 281 19.35 -9.38 15.27
CA HIS A 281 19.70 -10.72 14.77
C HIS A 281 19.95 -11.75 15.88
N ASN A 282 20.23 -11.33 17.11
CA ASN A 282 20.67 -12.20 18.20
C ASN A 282 19.84 -11.99 19.48
N VAL A 283 18.52 -11.84 19.32
CA VAL A 283 17.58 -11.73 20.44
C VAL A 283 17.69 -12.95 21.36
N GLY A 284 17.88 -12.70 22.65
CA GLY A 284 18.04 -13.73 23.69
C GLY A 284 19.45 -14.30 23.84
N TYR A 285 20.41 -13.94 22.98
CA TYR A 285 21.81 -14.41 23.08
C TYR A 285 22.77 -13.37 23.68
N ILE A 286 22.39 -12.08 23.67
CA ILE A 286 23.18 -10.99 24.24
C ILE A 286 22.43 -10.42 25.44
N ASP A 287 23.09 -10.37 26.60
CA ASP A 287 22.56 -9.68 27.77
C ASP A 287 22.84 -8.17 27.68
N TRP A 288 21.81 -7.42 27.29
CA TRP A 288 21.89 -5.96 27.19
C TRP A 288 21.68 -5.24 28.53
N THR A 289 21.27 -5.96 29.59
CA THR A 289 20.92 -5.39 30.90
C THR A 289 22.00 -4.45 31.47
N PRO A 290 23.30 -4.79 31.44
CA PRO A 290 24.35 -3.90 31.95
C PRO A 290 24.47 -2.58 31.19
N TYR A 291 24.09 -2.58 29.91
CA TYR A 291 24.23 -1.44 29.00
C TYR A 291 22.96 -0.58 28.92
N MET A 292 21.80 -1.11 29.35
CA MET A 292 20.50 -0.42 29.32
C MET A 292 20.56 1.00 29.91
N PRO A 293 21.15 1.26 31.10
CA PRO A 293 21.21 2.62 31.64
C PRO A 293 21.91 3.61 30.69
N THR A 294 23.02 3.20 30.07
CA THR A 294 23.77 4.06 29.13
C THR A 294 22.97 4.27 27.84
N ILE A 295 22.33 3.22 27.32
CA ILE A 295 21.50 3.26 26.12
C ILE A 295 20.31 4.21 26.31
N PHE A 296 19.50 3.99 27.34
CA PHE A 296 18.32 4.79 27.60
C PHE A 296 18.66 6.22 28.02
N ASN A 297 19.75 6.46 28.75
CA ASN A 297 20.19 7.84 29.02
C ASN A 297 20.57 8.60 27.73
N LYS A 298 21.20 7.92 26.76
CA LYS A 298 21.47 8.51 25.46
C LYS A 298 20.19 8.75 24.66
N TYR A 299 19.20 7.85 24.74
CA TYR A 299 17.88 8.03 24.11
C TYR A 299 17.11 9.20 24.71
N THR A 300 17.01 9.28 26.04
CA THR A 300 16.34 10.39 26.72
C THR A 300 16.99 11.72 26.33
N LYS A 301 18.33 11.79 26.29
CA LYS A 301 19.06 12.99 25.84
C LYS A 301 18.77 13.32 24.37
N ALA A 302 18.70 12.32 23.50
CA ALA A 302 18.38 12.51 22.09
C ALA A 302 16.94 13.00 21.87
N MET A 303 15.98 12.54 22.69
CA MET A 303 14.56 12.90 22.56
C MET A 303 14.18 14.22 23.28
N ASN A 304 14.81 14.57 24.41
CA ASN A 304 14.46 15.75 25.22
C ASN A 304 15.19 17.05 24.82
N ASN A 305 16.23 16.99 23.99
CA ASN A 305 17.04 18.12 23.52
C ASN A 305 17.39 19.22 24.53
N SER A 306 18.63 19.16 25.04
CA SER A 306 19.33 20.32 25.58
C SER A 306 20.58 20.62 24.73
N VAL A 307 20.50 21.66 23.89
CA VAL A 307 21.60 22.54 23.37
C VAL A 307 22.84 21.93 22.67
N ILE A 308 23.14 20.63 22.79
CA ILE A 308 24.35 20.00 22.25
C ILE A 308 23.97 19.05 21.12
N GLN A 309 24.47 19.33 19.91
CA GLN A 309 24.34 18.47 18.73
C GLN A 309 25.09 17.15 18.96
N SER A 310 24.45 16.18 19.59
CA SER A 310 24.94 14.80 19.63
C SER A 310 24.58 14.09 18.31
N PRO A 311 25.35 13.09 17.85
CA PRO A 311 25.08 12.37 16.60
C PRO A 311 23.87 11.44 16.70
N LEU A 312 23.51 11.00 17.91
CA LEU A 312 22.24 10.33 18.17
C LEU A 312 21.07 11.30 18.10
N ALA A 313 21.25 12.57 18.52
CA ALA A 313 20.29 13.62 18.20
C ALA A 313 20.25 13.87 16.68
N ILE A 314 21.38 13.79 15.95
CA ILE A 314 21.42 13.85 14.49
C ILE A 314 20.74 12.63 13.84
N LEU A 315 20.84 11.43 14.42
CA LEU A 315 20.13 10.23 13.95
C LEU A 315 18.62 10.34 14.20
N ALA A 316 18.22 10.78 15.40
CA ALA A 316 16.83 11.11 15.71
C ALA A 316 16.30 12.28 14.84
N LEU A 317 17.20 13.18 14.42
CA LEU A 317 16.94 14.26 13.46
C LEU A 317 16.91 13.78 12.00
N SER A 318 17.63 12.71 11.71
CA SER A 318 17.70 12.13 10.37
C SER A 318 16.44 11.31 10.12
N THR A 319 16.07 11.18 8.86
CA THR A 319 14.91 10.40 8.43
C THR A 319 14.93 8.92 8.89
N ASP A 320 16.09 8.36 9.27
CA ASP A 320 16.24 6.97 9.72
C ASP A 320 16.16 6.77 11.24
N CYS A 321 14.96 6.82 11.83
CA CYS A 321 14.74 6.41 13.23
C CYS A 321 14.68 4.87 13.43
N SER A 322 14.71 4.11 12.34
CA SER A 322 14.53 2.64 12.33
C SER A 322 15.52 1.90 13.22
N SER A 323 16.81 2.24 13.17
CA SER A 323 17.83 1.57 14.00
C SER A 323 17.62 1.80 15.50
N LEU A 324 17.09 2.96 15.89
CA LEU A 324 16.82 3.26 17.30
C LEU A 324 15.71 2.37 17.82
N VAL A 325 14.60 2.34 17.08
CA VAL A 325 13.45 1.52 17.41
C VAL A 325 13.79 0.03 17.40
N ASN A 326 14.52 -0.44 16.38
CA ASN A 326 14.94 -1.83 16.25
C ASN A 326 15.72 -2.31 17.48
N TRP A 327 16.61 -1.47 18.03
CA TRP A 327 17.38 -1.83 19.22
C TRP A 327 16.50 -1.85 20.48
N ILE A 328 15.60 -0.87 20.65
CA ILE A 328 14.64 -0.87 21.77
C ILE A 328 13.80 -2.15 21.74
N VAL A 329 13.19 -2.46 20.59
CA VAL A 329 12.32 -3.62 20.45
C VAL A 329 13.09 -4.91 20.66
N ALA A 330 14.32 -5.05 20.14
CA ALA A 330 15.14 -6.26 20.33
C ALA A 330 15.49 -6.56 21.80
N MET A 331 15.51 -5.55 22.67
CA MET A 331 15.77 -5.71 24.11
C MET A 331 14.55 -6.16 24.93
N ILE A 332 13.33 -6.14 24.37
CA ILE A 332 12.11 -6.55 25.07
C ILE A 332 12.07 -8.08 25.23
N GLY A 333 11.43 -8.59 26.30
CA GLY A 333 11.35 -10.03 26.58
C GLY A 333 12.49 -10.54 27.46
N GLY A 334 12.39 -11.80 27.86
CA GLY A 334 13.35 -12.47 28.75
C GLY A 334 12.90 -12.47 30.22
N PRO A 335 13.55 -13.28 31.07
CA PRO A 335 13.08 -13.60 32.43
C PRO A 335 13.03 -12.41 33.40
N GLN A 336 13.69 -11.29 33.08
CA GLN A 336 13.74 -10.10 33.94
C GLN A 336 12.81 -8.97 33.46
N SER A 337 12.33 -8.99 32.21
CA SER A 337 11.47 -7.97 31.57
C SER A 337 11.81 -6.49 31.86
N LYS A 338 13.07 -6.17 32.23
CA LYS A 338 13.51 -4.82 32.65
C LYS A 338 13.42 -3.77 31.56
N ALA A 339 13.50 -4.19 30.29
CA ALA A 339 13.45 -3.27 29.15
C ALA A 339 12.17 -2.42 29.14
N LEU A 340 11.01 -3.00 29.50
CA LEU A 340 9.74 -2.27 29.54
C LEU A 340 9.72 -1.18 30.63
N GLU A 341 10.41 -1.39 31.75
CA GLU A 341 10.52 -0.38 32.81
C GLU A 341 11.36 0.83 32.34
N TYR A 342 12.45 0.56 31.61
CA TYR A 342 13.25 1.63 31.01
C TYR A 342 12.50 2.36 29.89
N ILE A 343 11.70 1.65 29.09
CA ILE A 343 10.83 2.25 28.06
C ILE A 343 9.77 3.14 28.71
N GLU A 344 9.12 2.67 29.77
CA GLU A 344 8.16 3.45 30.54
C GLU A 344 8.81 4.72 31.12
N GLY A 345 10.00 4.58 31.72
CA GLY A 345 10.78 5.71 32.23
C GLY A 345 11.19 6.72 31.14
N LEU A 346 11.58 6.23 29.96
CA LEU A 346 11.90 7.07 28.80
C LEU A 346 10.69 7.89 28.36
N PHE A 347 9.54 7.25 28.15
CA PHE A 347 8.36 7.95 27.68
C PHE A 347 7.75 8.89 28.72
N LYS A 348 7.79 8.54 30.01
CA LYS A 348 7.47 9.48 31.11
C LYS A 348 8.38 10.71 31.10
N ALA A 349 9.67 10.55 30.80
CA ALA A 349 10.61 11.66 30.75
C ALA A 349 10.40 12.60 29.54
N VAL A 350 9.73 12.14 28.48
CA VAL A 350 9.50 12.88 27.22
C VAL A 350 8.01 13.25 27.06
N GLU A 351 7.13 12.81 27.97
CA GLU A 351 5.66 12.95 27.91
C GLU A 351 5.21 14.40 27.66
N SER A 352 5.85 15.36 28.31
CA SER A 352 5.54 16.78 28.15
C SER A 352 5.70 17.27 26.71
N ASN A 353 6.59 16.67 25.90
CA ASN A 353 6.81 17.05 24.51
C ASN A 353 5.67 16.58 23.58
N PHE A 354 4.85 15.63 24.02
CA PHE A 354 3.71 15.10 23.26
C PHE A 354 2.41 15.88 23.49
N HIS A 355 2.39 16.80 24.46
CA HIS A 355 1.21 17.62 24.73
C HIS A 355 0.91 18.56 23.55
N PRO A 356 -0.35 18.70 23.08
CA PRO A 356 -0.70 19.54 21.93
C PRO A 356 -0.25 21.01 22.04
N SER A 357 -0.08 21.52 23.26
CA SER A 357 0.41 22.90 23.50
C SER A 357 1.93 23.04 23.40
N ASN A 358 2.68 21.95 23.56
CA ASN A 358 4.15 21.96 23.55
C ASN A 358 4.64 21.62 22.15
N MET A 359 4.37 22.54 21.22
CA MET A 359 4.66 22.33 19.82
C MET A 359 6.11 22.67 19.50
N SER A 360 6.83 21.71 18.96
CA SER A 360 8.20 21.90 18.50
C SER A 360 8.41 21.25 17.14
N ARG A 361 9.49 21.66 16.45
CA ARG A 361 9.93 21.02 15.19
C ARG A 361 10.25 19.51 15.34
N TRP A 362 10.34 19.02 16.57
CA TRP A 362 10.69 17.65 16.94
C TRP A 362 9.47 16.73 17.04
N ASN A 363 8.26 17.29 17.13
CA ASN A 363 7.04 16.50 17.34
C ASN A 363 6.78 15.54 16.17
N SER A 364 7.16 15.90 14.93
CA SER A 364 7.08 14.99 13.77
C SER A 364 8.02 13.78 13.90
N GLN A 365 9.21 13.97 14.46
CA GLN A 365 10.17 12.87 14.67
C GLN A 365 9.74 12.00 15.84
N LEU A 366 9.28 12.59 16.94
CA LEU A 366 8.78 11.86 18.09
C LEU A 366 7.56 11.00 17.73
N THR A 367 6.63 11.52 16.92
CA THR A 367 5.49 10.74 16.42
C THR A 367 5.91 9.63 15.45
N ASN A 368 6.91 9.87 14.59
CA ASN A 368 7.50 8.82 13.74
C ASN A 368 8.19 7.70 14.56
N ILE A 369 8.80 8.05 15.69
CA ILE A 369 9.37 7.05 16.61
C ILE A 369 8.24 6.19 17.20
N LEU A 370 7.12 6.78 17.61
CA LEU A 370 5.96 6.03 18.14
C LEU A 370 5.35 5.09 17.10
N SER A 371 5.17 5.54 15.86
CA SER A 371 4.64 4.71 14.77
C SER A 371 5.59 3.58 14.39
N ARG A 372 6.89 3.88 14.24
CA ARG A 372 7.87 2.84 13.92
C ARG A 372 8.03 1.85 15.08
N LEU A 373 7.93 2.30 16.33
CA LEU A 373 8.02 1.46 17.53
C LEU A 373 6.89 0.44 17.59
N SER A 374 5.65 0.88 17.40
CA SER A 374 4.48 -0.01 17.34
C SER A 374 4.58 -1.01 16.19
N LEU A 375 4.93 -0.56 14.97
CA LEU A 375 5.12 -1.44 13.81
C LEU A 375 6.23 -2.49 14.03
N THR A 376 7.39 -2.08 14.56
CA THR A 376 8.54 -2.99 14.76
C THR A 376 8.23 -4.02 15.85
N PHE A 377 7.48 -3.62 16.88
CA PHE A 377 7.01 -4.53 17.93
C PHE A 377 6.06 -5.60 17.36
N ILE A 378 5.09 -5.21 16.53
CA ILE A 378 4.21 -6.15 15.82
C ILE A 378 5.00 -7.08 14.91
N ARG A 379 5.94 -6.54 14.11
CA ARG A 379 6.80 -7.34 13.23
C ARG A 379 7.57 -8.39 14.04
N ARG A 380 8.07 -8.05 15.22
CA ARG A 380 8.74 -9.01 16.11
C ARG A 380 7.78 -10.10 16.60
N ILE A 381 6.59 -9.74 17.08
CA ILE A 381 5.57 -10.70 17.52
C ILE A 381 5.19 -11.64 16.37
N HIS A 382 4.99 -11.10 15.17
CA HIS A 382 4.69 -11.88 13.98
C HIS A 382 5.82 -12.87 13.65
N CYS A 383 7.08 -12.40 13.69
CA CYS A 383 8.26 -13.23 13.50
C CYS A 383 8.39 -14.37 14.53
N GLU A 384 7.97 -14.15 15.78
CA GLU A 384 8.03 -15.16 16.83
C GLU A 384 6.87 -16.17 16.74
N ARG A 385 5.64 -15.71 16.49
CA ARG A 385 4.40 -16.51 16.54
C ARG A 385 4.02 -17.15 15.20
N TYR A 386 4.05 -16.39 14.11
CA TYR A 386 3.46 -16.77 12.82
C TYR A 386 4.49 -17.12 11.74
N ARG A 387 5.78 -16.83 11.97
CA ARG A 387 6.83 -17.10 10.99
C ARG A 387 6.92 -18.58 10.64
N LYS A 388 6.78 -18.85 9.34
CA LYS A 388 6.99 -20.15 8.69
C LYS A 388 8.38 -20.71 9.02
N LYS A 389 8.55 -22.04 8.91
CA LYS A 389 9.85 -22.69 9.13
C LYS A 389 10.87 -22.11 8.13
N SER A 390 11.92 -21.51 8.66
CA SER A 390 13.03 -20.95 7.90
C SER A 390 14.35 -21.50 8.45
N TRP A 391 15.42 -21.41 7.68
CA TRP A 391 16.77 -21.77 8.14
C TRP A 391 17.29 -20.82 9.22
N GLU A 392 16.68 -19.65 9.38
CA GLU A 392 17.08 -18.68 10.37
C GLU A 392 16.77 -19.14 11.81
N PRO A 393 17.70 -18.92 12.75
CA PRO A 393 17.48 -19.29 14.14
C PRO A 393 16.32 -18.46 14.72
N LYS A 394 15.35 -19.14 15.36
CA LYS A 394 14.30 -18.48 16.14
C LYS A 394 14.86 -18.05 17.49
N ALA A 395 14.32 -16.95 18.04
CA ALA A 395 14.62 -16.54 19.40
C ALA A 395 14.30 -17.66 20.40
N PRO A 396 15.14 -17.87 21.43
CA PRO A 396 14.85 -18.84 22.50
C PRO A 396 13.48 -18.57 23.14
N LYS A 397 12.75 -19.63 23.51
CA LYS A 397 11.38 -19.53 24.05
C LYS A 397 11.28 -18.61 25.27
N GLU A 398 12.31 -18.59 26.11
CA GLU A 398 12.37 -17.76 27.33
C GLU A 398 12.44 -16.24 27.03
N TYR A 399 12.86 -15.87 25.83
CA TYR A 399 13.01 -14.48 25.39
C TYR A 399 11.94 -14.04 24.38
N GLN A 400 10.93 -14.89 24.12
CA GLN A 400 9.77 -14.53 23.31
C GLN A 400 8.83 -13.61 24.08
N ILE A 401 8.15 -12.72 23.36
CA ILE A 401 7.25 -11.73 23.93
C ILE A 401 5.98 -12.41 24.46
N THR A 402 5.75 -12.25 25.76
CA THR A 402 4.56 -12.78 26.45
C THR A 402 3.35 -11.87 26.28
N ASP A 403 2.14 -12.41 26.47
CA ASP A 403 0.91 -11.61 26.35
C ASP A 403 0.81 -10.49 27.40
N ALA A 404 1.36 -10.70 28.60
CA ALA A 404 1.42 -9.67 29.65
C ALA A 404 2.37 -8.52 29.29
N GLU A 405 3.46 -8.80 28.57
CA GLU A 405 4.38 -7.78 28.06
C GLU A 405 3.74 -6.95 26.93
N ILE A 406 2.88 -7.57 26.11
CA ILE A 406 2.07 -6.85 25.12
C ILE A 406 1.10 -5.90 25.83
N ASP A 407 0.42 -6.37 26.87
CA ASP A 407 -0.49 -5.54 27.66
C ASP A 407 0.21 -4.31 28.25
N LYS A 408 1.35 -4.53 28.91
CA LYS A 408 2.14 -3.46 29.51
C LYS A 408 2.65 -2.47 28.45
N PHE A 409 3.05 -2.95 27.28
CA PHE A 409 3.49 -2.09 26.18
C PHE A 409 2.37 -1.19 25.67
N VAL A 410 1.15 -1.73 25.50
CA VAL A 410 -0.03 -0.94 25.11
C VAL A 410 -0.36 0.09 26.18
N ASP A 411 -0.32 -0.29 27.46
CA ASP A 411 -0.62 0.61 28.59
C ASP A 411 0.37 1.78 28.70
N ILE A 412 1.63 1.60 28.31
CA ILE A 412 2.64 2.66 28.28
C ILE A 412 2.37 3.67 27.15
N LEU A 413 2.05 3.19 25.95
CA LEU A 413 1.98 4.05 24.75
C LEU A 413 0.60 4.69 24.52
N LEU A 414 -0.48 4.01 24.90
CA LEU A 414 -1.85 4.47 24.62
C LEU A 414 -2.16 5.87 25.19
N PRO A 415 -1.83 6.21 26.45
CA PRO A 415 -2.10 7.56 26.98
C PRO A 415 -1.40 8.68 26.21
N ILE A 416 -0.18 8.40 25.75
CA ILE A 416 0.64 9.32 24.97
C ILE A 416 -0.01 9.54 23.60
N LEU A 417 -0.39 8.46 22.91
CA LEU A 417 -1.05 8.55 21.60
C LEU A 417 -2.40 9.28 21.67
N LEU A 418 -3.21 9.01 22.70
CA LEU A 418 -4.49 9.70 22.93
C LEU A 418 -4.33 11.20 23.20
N THR A 419 -3.16 11.63 23.67
CA THR A 419 -2.82 13.05 23.85
C THR A 419 -2.27 13.65 22.56
N THR A 420 -1.39 12.90 21.89
CA THR A 420 -0.68 13.34 20.67
C THR A 420 -1.60 13.46 19.47
N MET A 421 -2.70 12.69 19.43
CA MET A 421 -3.66 12.70 18.32
C MET A 421 -4.33 14.06 18.09
N PHE A 422 -4.40 14.91 19.11
CA PHE A 422 -4.94 16.26 19.02
C PHE A 422 -3.88 17.32 18.65
N SER A 423 -2.65 16.90 18.39
CA SER A 423 -1.58 17.81 17.93
C SER A 423 -1.76 18.18 16.45
N ARG A 424 -1.13 19.29 16.02
CA ARG A 424 -1.21 19.77 14.63
C ARG A 424 -0.19 19.11 13.69
N PHE A 425 0.83 18.43 14.22
CA PHE A 425 1.94 17.84 13.45
C PHE A 425 2.04 16.34 13.75
N GLY A 426 2.26 15.51 12.73
CA GLY A 426 2.47 14.07 12.93
C GLY A 426 1.19 13.28 13.27
N THR A 427 0.01 13.82 12.92
CA THR A 427 -1.28 13.15 13.12
C THR A 427 -1.35 11.81 12.40
N GLY A 428 -0.88 11.74 11.15
CA GLY A 428 -0.83 10.48 10.38
C GLY A 428 -0.02 9.38 11.07
N ALA A 429 1.19 9.67 11.52
CA ALA A 429 2.03 8.71 12.25
C ALA A 429 1.36 8.26 13.56
N THR A 430 0.70 9.18 14.28
CA THR A 430 -0.05 8.85 15.49
C THR A 430 -1.22 7.90 15.20
N PHE A 431 -1.98 8.13 14.12
CA PHE A 431 -3.07 7.25 13.73
C PHE A 431 -2.58 5.86 13.30
N THR A 432 -1.44 5.78 12.60
CA THR A 432 -0.82 4.48 12.28
C THR A 432 -0.41 3.72 13.54
N ALA A 433 0.14 4.42 14.55
CA ALA A 433 0.49 3.80 15.82
C ALA A 433 -0.74 3.31 16.59
N LEU A 434 -1.85 4.07 16.59
CA LEU A 434 -3.11 3.66 17.21
C LEU A 434 -3.69 2.40 16.55
N ARG A 435 -3.67 2.34 15.21
CA ARG A 435 -4.06 1.14 14.45
C ARG A 435 -3.21 -0.07 14.84
N ASP A 436 -1.91 0.13 14.90
CA ASP A 436 -0.95 -0.92 15.24
C ASP A 436 -1.21 -1.43 16.68
N LEU A 437 -1.48 -0.56 17.66
CA LEU A 437 -1.89 -0.99 19.00
C LEU A 437 -3.26 -1.69 19.01
N ALA A 438 -4.21 -1.24 18.20
CA ALA A 438 -5.53 -1.88 18.09
C ALA A 438 -5.43 -3.30 17.52
N TRP A 439 -4.49 -3.59 16.62
CA TRP A 439 -4.19 -4.96 16.18
C TRP A 439 -3.70 -5.87 17.31
N LEU A 440 -3.06 -5.30 18.33
CA LEU A 440 -2.55 -6.05 19.48
C LEU A 440 -3.63 -6.28 20.54
N ARG A 441 -4.33 -5.21 20.94
CA ARG A 441 -5.32 -5.19 22.03
C ARG A 441 -6.49 -4.26 21.70
N PRO A 442 -7.44 -4.68 20.84
CA PRO A 442 -8.58 -3.85 20.47
C PRO A 442 -9.44 -3.46 21.69
N GLU A 443 -9.58 -4.36 22.67
CA GLU A 443 -10.37 -4.20 23.90
C GLU A 443 -9.90 -3.04 24.79
N LYS A 444 -8.63 -2.62 24.66
CA LYS A 444 -8.07 -1.47 25.40
C LYS A 444 -8.08 -0.18 24.59
N VAL A 445 -7.86 -0.27 23.28
CA VAL A 445 -7.62 0.90 22.41
C VAL A 445 -8.92 1.50 21.88
N ILE A 446 -9.89 0.66 21.51
CA ILE A 446 -11.10 1.08 20.79
C ILE A 446 -12.11 1.77 21.70
N PRO A 447 -12.47 1.24 22.89
CA PRO A 447 -13.51 1.87 23.72
C PRO A 447 -13.24 3.34 24.07
N PRO A 448 -12.01 3.73 24.51
CA PRO A 448 -11.71 5.14 24.81
C PRO A 448 -11.82 6.08 23.59
N LEU A 449 -11.61 5.57 22.37
CA LEU A 449 -11.73 6.36 21.14
C LEU A 449 -13.21 6.56 20.77
N VAL A 450 -14.01 5.50 20.87
CA VAL A 450 -15.45 5.52 20.57
C VAL A 450 -16.20 6.43 21.55
N GLU A 451 -15.92 6.31 22.86
CA GLU A 451 -16.53 7.16 23.89
C GLU A 451 -16.23 8.65 23.64
N LYS A 452 -14.96 8.99 23.36
CA LYS A 452 -14.56 10.37 23.05
C LYS A 452 -15.20 10.88 21.78
N LEU A 453 -15.40 10.02 20.77
CA LEU A 453 -16.04 10.41 19.52
C LEU A 453 -17.53 10.70 19.72
N TYR A 454 -18.27 9.88 20.47
CA TYR A 454 -19.68 10.16 20.76
C TYR A 454 -19.83 11.53 21.45
N ILE A 455 -18.99 11.82 22.44
CA ILE A 455 -18.97 13.14 23.10
C ILE A 455 -18.63 14.27 22.10
N ALA A 456 -17.70 14.03 21.18
CA ALA A 456 -17.31 15.02 20.17
C ALA A 456 -18.38 15.24 19.08
N LEU A 457 -19.19 14.22 18.76
CA LEU A 457 -20.31 14.32 17.83
C LEU A 457 -21.48 15.10 18.44
N ASP A 458 -21.69 14.96 19.75
CA ASP A 458 -22.69 15.74 20.49
C ASP A 458 -22.25 17.20 20.74
N SER A 459 -20.93 17.42 20.89
CA SER A 459 -20.37 18.74 21.18
C SER A 459 -19.94 19.50 19.92
N ASN A 460 -20.76 20.43 19.46
CA ASN A 460 -20.47 21.31 18.31
C ASN A 460 -19.31 22.32 18.54
N LEU A 461 -18.63 22.30 19.69
CA LEU A 461 -17.72 23.37 20.10
C LEU A 461 -16.25 23.16 19.66
N GLU A 462 -15.83 21.93 19.37
CA GLU A 462 -14.41 21.60 19.12
C GLU A 462 -14.19 20.81 17.82
N ALA A 463 -14.48 21.45 16.67
CA ALA A 463 -14.35 20.85 15.33
C ALA A 463 -12.99 20.16 15.06
N HIS A 464 -11.89 20.70 15.61
CA HIS A 464 -10.55 20.10 15.47
C HIS A 464 -10.42 18.73 16.18
N ARG A 465 -11.07 18.55 17.34
CA ARG A 465 -11.07 17.28 18.06
C ARG A 465 -11.93 16.25 17.35
N LEU A 466 -13.10 16.66 16.87
CA LEU A 466 -13.99 15.81 16.08
C LEU A 466 -13.26 15.26 14.83
N ASN A 467 -12.61 16.13 14.05
CA ASN A 467 -11.85 15.72 12.86
C ASN A 467 -10.71 14.73 13.20
N SER A 468 -10.01 14.96 14.31
CA SER A 468 -8.91 14.07 14.75
C SER A 468 -9.43 12.70 15.22
N LEU A 469 -10.57 12.67 15.93
CA LEU A 469 -11.22 11.45 16.40
C LEU A 469 -11.82 10.65 15.23
N MET A 470 -12.48 11.32 14.28
CA MET A 470 -12.99 10.68 13.06
C MET A 470 -11.85 10.06 12.25
N SER A 471 -10.73 10.77 12.10
CA SER A 471 -9.54 10.24 11.42
C SER A 471 -8.94 9.05 12.15
N ALA A 472 -8.85 9.10 13.50
CA ALA A 472 -8.35 7.98 14.28
C ALA A 472 -9.26 6.74 14.17
N LEU A 473 -10.57 6.94 14.25
CA LEU A 473 -11.53 5.84 14.11
C LEU A 473 -11.57 5.30 12.68
N THR A 474 -11.32 6.13 11.67
CA THR A 474 -11.21 5.67 10.28
C THR A 474 -10.15 4.58 10.14
N VAL A 475 -8.99 4.74 10.79
CA VAL A 475 -7.89 3.77 10.69
C VAL A 475 -8.15 2.51 11.55
N VAL A 476 -8.89 2.66 12.66
CA VAL A 476 -9.19 1.57 13.60
C VAL A 476 -10.50 0.83 13.28
N GLY A 477 -11.35 1.42 12.44
CA GLY A 477 -12.69 0.94 12.08
C GLY A 477 -12.74 -0.52 11.64
N PRO A 478 -11.89 -0.98 10.70
CA PRO A 478 -11.87 -2.38 10.29
C PRO A 478 -11.59 -3.35 11.46
N ILE A 479 -10.72 -2.95 12.39
CA ILE A 479 -10.36 -3.75 13.57
C ILE A 479 -11.51 -3.76 14.59
N MET A 480 -12.24 -2.64 14.74
CA MET A 480 -13.44 -2.55 15.57
C MET A 480 -14.54 -3.51 15.09
N VAL A 481 -14.70 -3.62 13.77
CA VAL A 481 -15.71 -4.49 13.17
C VAL A 481 -15.30 -5.96 13.27
N ASN A 482 -14.02 -6.29 13.06
CA ASN A 482 -13.53 -7.67 13.18
C ASN A 482 -13.54 -8.16 14.64
N GLY A 483 -13.05 -7.34 15.58
CA GLY A 483 -12.98 -7.66 17.01
C GLY A 483 -11.85 -8.61 17.40
N LEU A 484 -11.18 -9.29 16.44
CA LEU A 484 -10.04 -10.20 16.63
C LEU A 484 -10.27 -11.25 17.76
N ASP A 485 -11.51 -11.74 17.88
CA ASP A 485 -11.98 -12.65 18.94
C ASP A 485 -11.77 -12.13 20.39
N ARG A 486 -11.46 -10.83 20.55
CA ARG A 486 -11.14 -10.18 21.83
C ARG A 486 -12.11 -9.06 22.20
N TYR A 487 -12.75 -8.45 21.21
CA TYR A 487 -13.65 -7.32 21.38
C TYR A 487 -14.88 -7.45 20.47
N GLU A 488 -15.85 -8.24 20.89
CA GLU A 488 -17.11 -8.47 20.13
C GLU A 488 -18.05 -7.26 20.17
N ASP A 489 -18.00 -6.47 21.25
CA ASP A 489 -18.87 -5.29 21.43
C ASP A 489 -18.63 -4.21 20.36
N GLY A 490 -17.48 -4.23 19.67
CA GLY A 490 -17.14 -3.28 18.61
C GLY A 490 -18.15 -3.25 17.47
N LYS A 491 -18.75 -4.40 17.12
CA LYS A 491 -19.76 -4.50 16.06
C LYS A 491 -21.05 -3.73 16.39
N THR A 492 -21.40 -3.63 17.66
CA THR A 492 -22.64 -2.95 18.11
C THR A 492 -22.60 -1.44 17.84
N HIS A 493 -21.41 -0.84 17.81
CA HIS A 493 -21.24 0.58 17.56
C HIS A 493 -21.37 0.96 16.08
N LEU A 494 -21.21 0.01 15.16
CA LEU A 494 -21.11 0.26 13.72
C LEU A 494 -22.28 1.09 13.17
N ILE A 495 -23.51 0.59 13.33
CA ILE A 495 -24.70 1.20 12.74
C ILE A 495 -24.95 2.57 13.36
N ASN A 496 -24.81 2.70 14.68
CA ASN A 496 -24.97 3.98 15.36
C ASN A 496 -23.93 5.01 14.89
N LEU A 497 -22.66 4.62 14.72
CA LEU A 497 -21.61 5.51 14.20
C LEU A 497 -21.88 5.92 12.75
N LEU A 498 -22.37 5.02 11.90
CA LEU A 498 -22.77 5.34 10.54
C LEU A 498 -23.82 6.47 10.53
N PHE A 499 -24.91 6.32 11.27
CA PHE A 499 -25.95 7.36 11.37
C PHE A 499 -25.44 8.65 12.03
N SER A 500 -24.72 8.57 13.14
CA SER A 500 -24.21 9.74 13.87
C SER A 500 -23.16 10.52 13.07
N SER A 501 -22.48 9.89 12.10
CA SER A 501 -21.50 10.55 11.23
C SER A 501 -22.12 11.31 10.05
N LEU A 502 -23.34 10.96 9.61
CA LEU A 502 -24.01 11.58 8.46
C LEU A 502 -24.15 13.11 8.52
N PRO A 503 -24.34 13.78 9.68
CA PRO A 503 -24.32 15.24 9.78
C PRO A 503 -22.95 15.86 9.44
N GLY A 504 -21.88 15.08 9.37
CA GLY A 504 -20.57 15.52 8.93
C GLY A 504 -20.44 15.75 7.42
N LEU A 505 -21.38 15.22 6.62
CA LEU A 505 -21.51 15.46 5.19
C LEU A 505 -22.05 16.88 4.94
N ASP A 506 -21.14 17.85 4.94
CA ASP A 506 -21.44 19.28 4.84
C ASP A 506 -20.62 19.93 3.71
N CYS A 507 -21.25 20.70 2.83
CA CYS A 507 -20.58 21.41 1.74
C CYS A 507 -19.72 22.58 2.25
N ASN A 508 -19.98 23.10 3.45
CA ASN A 508 -19.26 24.24 4.02
C ASN A 508 -17.89 23.86 4.60
N ASP A 509 -17.68 22.59 4.96
CA ASP A 509 -16.41 22.08 5.51
C ASP A 509 -15.98 20.82 4.75
N ILE A 510 -15.25 21.04 3.64
CA ILE A 510 -14.72 19.97 2.78
C ILE A 510 -13.84 18.99 3.57
N LYS A 511 -13.13 19.44 4.62
CA LYS A 511 -12.27 18.57 5.42
C LYS A 511 -13.10 17.67 6.33
N LYS A 512 -14.10 18.22 7.00
CA LYS A 512 -15.06 17.43 7.79
C LYS A 512 -15.78 16.41 6.91
N CYS A 513 -16.27 16.86 5.75
CA CYS A 513 -16.96 16.02 4.78
C CYS A 513 -16.06 14.88 4.27
N GLY A 514 -14.81 15.18 3.88
CA GLY A 514 -13.84 14.17 3.45
C GLY A 514 -13.50 13.16 4.55
N ASN A 515 -13.34 13.60 5.80
CA ASN A 515 -13.10 12.69 6.92
C ASN A 515 -14.34 11.81 7.21
N THR A 516 -15.55 12.34 7.05
CA THR A 516 -16.79 11.56 7.18
C THR A 516 -16.90 10.49 6.09
N PHE A 517 -16.60 10.85 4.83
CA PHE A 517 -16.51 9.88 3.75
C PHE A 517 -15.46 8.79 4.04
N GLY A 518 -14.28 9.17 4.53
CA GLY A 518 -13.24 8.23 4.92
C GLY A 518 -13.69 7.26 6.02
N LEU A 519 -14.37 7.77 7.05
CA LEU A 519 -14.91 6.96 8.14
C LEU A 519 -15.97 5.96 7.63
N ILE A 520 -16.96 6.43 6.87
CA ILE A 520 -18.02 5.56 6.30
C ILE A 520 -17.40 4.47 5.41
N THR A 521 -16.43 4.84 4.57
CA THR A 521 -15.72 3.90 3.70
C THR A 521 -15.11 2.76 4.51
N ASN A 522 -14.24 3.06 5.48
CA ASN A 522 -13.51 2.05 6.24
C ASN A 522 -14.40 1.22 7.18
N LEU A 523 -15.54 1.77 7.62
CA LEU A 523 -16.52 1.01 8.40
C LEU A 523 -17.32 0.02 7.54
N VAL A 524 -17.52 0.31 6.25
CA VAL A 524 -18.34 -0.49 5.33
C VAL A 524 -17.52 -1.45 4.47
N ASP A 525 -16.22 -1.19 4.25
CA ASP A 525 -15.32 -1.92 3.33
C ASP A 525 -15.22 -3.44 3.55
N SER A 526 -15.70 -3.94 4.69
CA SER A 526 -15.75 -5.38 4.99
C SER A 526 -17.06 -5.78 5.68
N VAL A 527 -18.15 -5.06 5.41
CA VAL A 527 -19.48 -5.32 5.96
C VAL A 527 -20.50 -5.44 4.83
N PRO A 528 -21.16 -6.61 4.63
CA PRO A 528 -22.27 -6.71 3.70
C PRO A 528 -23.47 -5.94 4.25
N LEU A 529 -23.87 -4.88 3.55
CA LEU A 529 -25.06 -4.08 3.87
C LEU A 529 -26.29 -4.84 3.38
N MET A 530 -26.78 -5.73 4.24
CA MET A 530 -27.98 -6.53 4.02
C MET A 530 -28.79 -6.66 5.30
N ASP A 531 -30.11 -6.73 5.17
CA ASP A 531 -30.99 -6.98 6.30
C ASP A 531 -30.88 -8.44 6.73
N CYS A 532 -30.36 -8.64 7.94
CA CYS A 532 -30.16 -9.93 8.58
C CYS A 532 -31.22 -10.23 9.65
N SER A 533 -32.25 -9.39 9.81
CA SER A 533 -33.27 -9.55 10.85
C SER A 533 -34.02 -10.89 10.76
N ALA A 534 -34.25 -11.39 9.54
CA ALA A 534 -34.89 -12.69 9.30
C ALA A 534 -34.08 -13.90 9.84
N MET A 535 -32.80 -13.72 10.18
CA MET A 535 -31.97 -14.77 10.77
C MET A 535 -32.47 -15.21 12.15
N ILE A 536 -33.12 -14.31 12.88
CA ILE A 536 -33.59 -14.52 14.25
C ILE A 536 -34.63 -15.64 14.32
N ASP A 537 -35.48 -15.75 13.30
CA ASP A 537 -36.53 -16.79 13.23
C ASP A 537 -35.97 -18.15 12.75
N ILE A 538 -34.76 -18.15 12.18
CA ILE A 538 -34.17 -19.32 11.49
C ILE A 538 -33.14 -20.02 12.37
N ARG A 539 -32.42 -19.27 13.23
CA ARG A 539 -31.30 -19.76 14.02
C ARG A 539 -31.53 -19.67 15.52
N ASP A 540 -31.13 -20.73 16.22
CA ASP A 540 -31.14 -20.81 17.67
C ASP A 540 -29.75 -20.58 18.31
N ASP A 541 -28.68 -20.45 17.52
CA ASP A 541 -27.27 -20.36 17.99
C ASP A 541 -26.73 -18.93 18.14
N LEU A 542 -27.60 -17.92 18.15
CA LEU A 542 -27.22 -16.51 18.21
C LEU A 542 -26.84 -16.07 19.63
N THR A 543 -25.74 -15.33 19.76
CA THR A 543 -25.43 -14.62 21.03
C THR A 543 -26.35 -13.41 21.22
N GLU A 544 -26.43 -12.87 22.44
CA GLU A 544 -27.22 -11.66 22.71
C GLU A 544 -26.76 -10.45 21.87
N ASN A 545 -25.44 -10.31 21.69
CA ASN A 545 -24.86 -9.29 20.83
C ASN A 545 -25.24 -9.52 19.36
N GLU A 546 -25.14 -10.75 18.85
CA GLU A 546 -25.53 -11.08 17.47
C GLU A 546 -27.02 -10.85 17.22
N TYR A 547 -27.88 -11.19 18.19
CA TYR A 547 -29.32 -10.94 18.14
C TYR A 547 -29.62 -9.44 18.01
N ASN A 548 -29.01 -8.61 18.86
CA ASN A 548 -29.19 -7.15 18.82
C ASN A 548 -28.67 -6.55 17.52
N ILE A 549 -27.51 -6.99 17.04
CA ILE A 549 -26.94 -6.53 15.76
C ILE A 549 -27.86 -6.91 14.60
N ALA A 550 -28.38 -8.15 14.57
CA ALA A 550 -29.29 -8.60 13.53
C ALA A 550 -30.55 -7.72 13.42
N LEU A 551 -31.13 -7.30 14.55
CA LEU A 551 -32.25 -6.36 14.56
C LEU A 551 -31.87 -4.99 14.01
N GLU A 552 -30.72 -4.46 14.40
CA GLU A 552 -30.25 -3.15 13.92
C GLU A 552 -29.94 -3.16 12.41
N THR A 553 -29.54 -4.31 11.83
CA THR A 553 -29.25 -4.41 10.37
C THR A 553 -30.44 -4.05 9.47
N ALA A 554 -31.67 -4.09 9.96
CA ALA A 554 -32.86 -3.63 9.23
C ALA A 554 -32.75 -2.14 8.83
N ARG A 555 -31.95 -1.35 9.55
CA ARG A 555 -31.72 0.08 9.28
C ARG A 555 -30.71 0.34 8.17
N PHE A 556 -30.04 -0.68 7.61
CA PHE A 556 -29.08 -0.48 6.52
C PHE A 556 -29.73 0.10 5.27
N GLU A 557 -30.95 -0.32 4.93
CA GLU A 557 -31.69 0.27 3.81
C GLU A 557 -31.90 1.78 4.02
N GLU A 558 -32.38 2.16 5.20
CA GLU A 558 -32.59 3.56 5.57
C GLU A 558 -31.27 4.34 5.50
N PHE A 559 -30.19 3.79 6.05
CA PHE A 559 -28.86 4.40 6.00
C PHE A 559 -28.41 4.69 4.57
N VAL A 560 -28.45 3.70 3.67
CA VAL A 560 -27.99 3.86 2.29
C VAL A 560 -28.84 4.91 1.55
N LEU A 561 -30.15 4.93 1.76
CA LEU A 561 -31.04 5.89 1.12
C LEU A 561 -30.86 7.32 1.63
N ILE A 562 -30.60 7.51 2.93
CA ILE A 562 -30.29 8.84 3.51
C ILE A 562 -28.89 9.29 3.08
N PHE A 563 -27.91 8.39 3.10
CA PHE A 563 -26.55 8.67 2.64
C PHE A 563 -26.55 9.13 1.18
N LEU A 564 -27.23 8.38 0.29
CA LEU A 564 -27.35 8.74 -1.11
C LEU A 564 -28.03 10.11 -1.29
N GLU A 565 -29.10 10.39 -0.56
CA GLU A 565 -29.77 11.69 -0.62
C GLU A 565 -28.85 12.83 -0.20
N LYS A 566 -28.07 12.65 0.87
CA LYS A 566 -27.07 13.63 1.28
C LYS A 566 -25.99 13.82 0.22
N VAL A 567 -25.50 12.75 -0.40
CA VAL A 567 -24.51 12.84 -1.49
C VAL A 567 -25.08 13.60 -2.69
N LEU A 568 -26.30 13.28 -3.13
CA LEU A 568 -26.96 13.98 -4.24
C LEU A 568 -27.17 15.47 -3.92
N THR A 569 -27.59 15.77 -2.69
CA THR A 569 -27.77 17.15 -2.21
C THR A 569 -26.43 17.90 -2.11
N LEU A 570 -25.36 17.21 -1.73
CA LEU A 570 -24.00 17.78 -1.72
C LEU A 570 -23.53 18.11 -3.14
N VAL A 571 -23.74 17.20 -4.09
CA VAL A 571 -23.37 17.41 -5.51
C VAL A 571 -24.13 18.58 -6.11
N GLU A 572 -25.42 18.73 -5.77
CA GLU A 572 -26.24 19.84 -6.23
C GLU A 572 -25.79 21.19 -5.64
N ASN A 573 -25.50 21.22 -4.35
CA ASN A 573 -25.02 22.43 -3.66
C ASN A 573 -23.52 22.70 -3.87
N TYR A 574 -22.83 21.83 -4.60
CA TYR A 574 -21.41 21.99 -4.89
C TYR A 574 -21.20 23.12 -5.91
N SER A 575 -21.00 24.33 -5.41
CA SER A 575 -20.63 25.48 -6.21
C SER A 575 -19.11 25.68 -6.13
N PRO A 576 -18.34 25.40 -7.20
CA PRO A 576 -16.94 25.79 -7.21
C PRO A 576 -16.88 27.32 -7.10
N GLU A 577 -16.03 27.84 -6.21
CA GLU A 577 -15.87 29.28 -6.01
C GLU A 577 -15.78 30.01 -7.36
N HIS A 578 -16.71 30.95 -7.57
CA HIS A 578 -16.88 31.81 -8.75
C HIS A 578 -15.58 32.04 -9.55
N ARG A 579 -15.27 31.17 -10.50
CA ARG A 579 -14.32 31.47 -11.58
C ARG A 579 -15.14 32.02 -12.73
N PRO A 580 -14.81 33.21 -13.26
CA PRO A 580 -15.40 33.64 -14.53
C PRO A 580 -15.08 32.57 -15.58
N GLU A 581 -16.10 32.15 -16.31
CA GLU A 581 -16.00 31.23 -17.45
C GLU A 581 -14.93 31.75 -18.41
N LYS A 582 -13.71 31.22 -18.30
CA LYS A 582 -12.65 31.50 -19.25
C LYS A 582 -12.78 30.54 -20.42
N ILE A 583 -12.63 31.15 -21.60
CA ILE A 583 -12.71 30.60 -22.95
C ILE A 583 -12.02 29.22 -23.08
N ASP A 584 -12.69 28.34 -23.81
CA ASP A 584 -12.61 26.87 -23.95
C ASP A 584 -11.26 26.14 -24.16
N ASN A 585 -10.09 26.77 -24.04
CA ASN A 585 -8.83 26.15 -24.50
C ASN A 585 -7.75 25.86 -23.45
N ASP A 586 -7.93 26.20 -22.18
CA ASP A 586 -7.00 25.77 -21.12
C ASP A 586 -7.60 24.63 -20.29
N PRO A 587 -6.86 23.52 -20.03
CA PRO A 587 -7.33 22.50 -19.11
C PRO A 587 -7.53 23.15 -17.74
N ILE A 588 -8.78 23.16 -17.28
CA ILE A 588 -9.15 23.63 -15.95
C ILE A 588 -8.32 22.79 -14.96
N LYS A 589 -7.26 23.38 -14.39
CA LYS A 589 -6.61 22.80 -13.22
C LYS A 589 -7.66 22.80 -12.10
N GLN A 590 -8.25 21.62 -11.87
CA GLN A 590 -9.08 21.36 -10.69
C GLN A 590 -8.31 21.83 -9.46
N SER A 591 -8.99 22.50 -8.54
CA SER A 591 -8.35 22.83 -7.26
C SER A 591 -7.99 21.53 -6.53
N SER A 592 -6.94 21.55 -5.70
CA SER A 592 -6.57 20.40 -4.89
C SER A 592 -7.75 19.89 -4.04
N ASP A 593 -8.60 20.82 -3.61
CA ASP A 593 -9.71 20.57 -2.70
C ASP A 593 -10.93 20.00 -3.45
N GLU A 594 -11.17 20.45 -4.69
CA GLU A 594 -12.15 19.83 -5.61
C GLU A 594 -11.80 18.37 -5.89
N SER A 595 -10.55 18.11 -6.27
CA SER A 595 -10.08 16.75 -6.57
C SER A 595 -10.16 15.85 -5.33
N TYR A 596 -9.85 16.39 -4.14
CA TYR A 596 -9.97 15.66 -2.88
C TYR A 596 -11.43 15.31 -2.55
N PHE A 597 -12.36 16.26 -2.70
CA PHE A 597 -13.79 16.03 -2.48
C PHE A 597 -14.36 15.00 -3.47
N GLU A 598 -14.09 15.18 -4.78
CA GLU A 598 -14.51 14.26 -5.84
C GLU A 598 -14.00 12.83 -5.55
N SER A 599 -12.71 12.69 -5.22
CA SER A 599 -12.11 11.39 -4.89
C SER A 599 -12.71 10.75 -3.64
N SER A 600 -12.92 11.53 -2.57
CA SER A 600 -13.48 11.03 -1.30
C SER A 600 -14.92 10.54 -1.47
N MET A 601 -15.72 11.30 -2.23
CA MET A 601 -17.10 10.93 -2.56
C MET A 601 -17.14 9.66 -3.42
N VAL A 602 -16.30 9.57 -4.45
CA VAL A 602 -16.22 8.41 -5.34
C VAL A 602 -15.86 7.14 -4.57
N ILE A 603 -14.84 7.19 -3.72
CA ILE A 603 -14.41 6.06 -2.90
C ILE A 603 -15.53 5.64 -1.94
N SER A 604 -16.14 6.59 -1.23
CA SER A 604 -17.16 6.27 -0.24
C SER A 604 -18.45 5.74 -0.86
N LEU A 605 -18.96 6.39 -1.91
CA LEU A 605 -20.19 5.95 -2.57
C LEU A 605 -19.99 4.62 -3.28
N SER A 606 -18.86 4.40 -3.96
CA SER A 606 -18.58 3.09 -4.59
C SER A 606 -18.52 1.97 -3.55
N THR A 607 -17.82 2.19 -2.44
CA THR A 607 -17.72 1.20 -1.35
C THR A 607 -19.10 0.85 -0.80
N VAL A 608 -19.94 1.85 -0.50
CA VAL A 608 -21.33 1.61 -0.03
C VAL A 608 -22.15 0.84 -1.07
N LEU A 609 -22.03 1.17 -2.36
CA LEU A 609 -22.80 0.49 -3.41
C LEU A 609 -22.34 -0.95 -3.66
N TYR A 610 -21.04 -1.23 -3.70
CA TYR A 610 -20.52 -2.60 -3.85
C TYR A 610 -20.92 -3.51 -2.69
N HIS A 611 -21.01 -2.95 -1.49
CA HIS A 611 -21.40 -3.68 -0.28
C HIS A 611 -22.92 -3.71 -0.06
N SER A 612 -23.71 -3.06 -0.93
CA SER A 612 -25.17 -3.08 -0.82
C SER A 612 -25.76 -4.33 -1.43
N SER A 613 -26.65 -4.98 -0.69
CA SER A 613 -27.43 -6.11 -1.24
C SER A 613 -28.21 -5.70 -2.50
N PRO A 614 -28.51 -6.65 -3.40
CA PRO A 614 -29.33 -6.43 -4.58
C PRO A 614 -30.60 -5.60 -4.34
N GLN A 615 -31.31 -5.86 -3.24
CA GLN A 615 -32.58 -5.21 -2.92
C GLN A 615 -32.38 -3.74 -2.53
N ILE A 616 -31.35 -3.45 -1.72
CA ILE A 616 -31.02 -2.08 -1.31
C ILE A 616 -30.48 -1.29 -2.50
N PHE A 617 -29.63 -1.91 -3.32
CA PHE A 617 -29.10 -1.30 -4.54
C PHE A 617 -30.23 -0.89 -5.50
N ASP A 618 -31.23 -1.75 -5.69
CA ASP A 618 -32.36 -1.46 -6.57
C ASP A 618 -33.16 -0.23 -6.11
N LYS A 619 -33.44 -0.13 -4.81
CA LYS A 619 -34.12 1.05 -4.23
C LYS A 619 -33.27 2.32 -4.35
N ALA A 620 -31.94 2.21 -4.17
CA ALA A 620 -31.02 3.32 -4.36
C ALA A 620 -30.98 3.78 -5.83
N LEU A 621 -30.97 2.84 -6.78
CA LEU A 621 -31.05 3.09 -8.22
C LEU A 621 -32.37 3.76 -8.63
N ASP A 622 -33.49 3.35 -8.02
CA ASP A 622 -34.80 4.00 -8.17
C ASP A 622 -34.77 5.46 -7.71
N LYS A 623 -34.23 5.70 -6.51
CA LYS A 623 -34.11 7.04 -5.95
C LYS A 623 -33.23 7.96 -6.81
N MET A 624 -32.08 7.47 -7.28
CA MET A 624 -31.20 8.23 -8.18
C MET A 624 -31.90 8.56 -9.52
N PHE A 625 -32.56 7.57 -10.15
CA PHE A 625 -33.24 7.79 -11.43
C PHE A 625 -34.38 8.83 -11.30
N ILE A 626 -35.15 8.77 -10.23
CA ILE A 626 -36.21 9.76 -9.94
C ILE A 626 -35.61 11.15 -9.70
N PHE A 627 -34.48 11.24 -8.98
CA PHE A 627 -33.80 12.50 -8.72
C PHE A 627 -33.37 13.21 -10.02
N LEU A 628 -32.84 12.44 -10.98
CA LEU A 628 -32.42 12.96 -12.29
C LEU A 628 -33.60 13.42 -13.16
N GLY A 629 -34.70 12.67 -13.15
CA GLY A 629 -35.89 13.02 -13.95
C GLY A 629 -36.65 14.25 -13.44
N GLY A 630 -36.45 14.65 -12.18
CA GLY A 630 -37.20 15.71 -11.53
C GLY A 630 -36.51 17.09 -11.47
N ARG A 631 -35.26 17.23 -11.94
CA ARG A 631 -34.47 18.46 -11.75
C ARG A 631 -33.69 18.87 -13.00
N LEU A 632 -33.48 20.18 -13.15
CA LEU A 632 -32.59 20.77 -14.15
C LEU A 632 -31.30 21.21 -13.48
N PHE A 633 -30.15 20.89 -14.08
CA PHE A 633 -28.84 21.20 -13.51
C PHE A 633 -28.16 22.29 -14.34
N GLU A 634 -27.99 23.49 -13.80
CA GLU A 634 -27.44 24.63 -14.55
C GLU A 634 -25.91 24.64 -14.64
N SER A 635 -25.21 24.05 -13.66
CA SER A 635 -23.74 24.10 -13.56
C SER A 635 -23.06 22.92 -14.25
N ARG A 636 -22.06 23.22 -15.09
CA ARG A 636 -21.18 22.23 -15.74
C ARG A 636 -20.51 21.27 -14.75
N SER A 637 -20.09 21.77 -13.59
CA SER A 637 -19.43 20.96 -12.57
C SER A 637 -20.39 19.96 -11.93
N THR A 638 -21.64 20.37 -11.71
CA THR A 638 -22.70 19.50 -11.18
C THR A 638 -23.05 18.39 -12.18
N ILE A 639 -23.14 18.71 -13.48
CA ILE A 639 -23.37 17.71 -14.53
C ILE A 639 -22.27 16.64 -14.52
N LYS A 640 -20.99 17.06 -14.46
CA LYS A 640 -19.86 16.13 -14.40
C LYS A 640 -19.92 15.23 -13.16
N LEU A 641 -20.13 15.81 -11.98
CA LEU A 641 -20.25 15.04 -10.73
C LEU A 641 -21.44 14.07 -10.75
N MET A 642 -22.55 14.46 -11.35
CA MET A 642 -23.72 13.61 -11.49
C MET A 642 -23.49 12.45 -12.46
N ALA A 643 -22.78 12.70 -13.57
CA ALA A 643 -22.34 11.64 -14.48
C ALA A 643 -21.42 10.65 -13.76
N ILE A 644 -20.48 11.13 -12.92
CA ILE A 644 -19.63 10.28 -12.08
C ILE A 644 -20.50 9.45 -11.13
N VAL A 645 -21.49 10.04 -10.44
CA VAL A 645 -22.40 9.26 -9.57
C VAL A 645 -23.08 8.15 -10.37
N CYS A 646 -23.60 8.42 -11.57
CA CYS A 646 -24.21 7.41 -12.44
C CYS A 646 -23.22 6.32 -12.87
N GLU A 647 -21.98 6.69 -13.17
CA GLU A 647 -20.88 5.76 -13.47
C GLU A 647 -20.65 4.77 -12.33
N LEU A 648 -20.73 5.21 -11.08
CA LEU A 648 -20.55 4.34 -9.91
C LEU A 648 -21.66 3.30 -9.79
N PHE A 649 -22.92 3.68 -10.08
CA PHE A 649 -24.00 2.69 -10.16
C PHE A 649 -23.77 1.70 -11.31
N ALA A 650 -23.37 2.20 -12.48
CA ALA A 650 -23.09 1.37 -13.65
C ALA A 650 -21.95 0.38 -13.41
N LYS A 651 -20.91 0.78 -12.68
CA LYS A 651 -19.78 -0.09 -12.28
C LYS A 651 -20.19 -1.27 -11.40
N VAL A 652 -21.25 -1.12 -10.59
CA VAL A 652 -21.68 -2.15 -9.63
C VAL A 652 -22.63 -3.15 -10.28
N ARG A 653 -23.66 -2.67 -11.00
CA ARG A 653 -24.61 -3.54 -11.73
C ARG A 653 -24.94 -3.00 -13.13
N PRO A 654 -24.03 -3.17 -14.11
CA PRO A 654 -24.13 -2.49 -15.39
C PRO A 654 -25.38 -2.86 -16.18
N LYS A 655 -25.73 -4.16 -16.25
CA LYS A 655 -26.92 -4.63 -16.98
C LYS A 655 -28.20 -3.89 -16.55
N LYS A 656 -28.46 -3.85 -15.24
CA LYS A 656 -29.68 -3.24 -14.69
C LYS A 656 -29.71 -1.72 -14.83
N VAL A 657 -28.55 -1.07 -14.65
CA VAL A 657 -28.44 0.39 -14.83
C VAL A 657 -28.66 0.74 -16.30
N LEU A 658 -28.03 0.01 -17.22
CA LEU A 658 -28.16 0.23 -18.65
C LEU A 658 -29.60 0.01 -19.13
N ASP A 659 -30.26 -1.07 -18.70
CA ASP A 659 -31.65 -1.37 -19.04
C ASP A 659 -32.61 -0.26 -18.63
N LYS A 660 -32.32 0.42 -17.51
CA LYS A 660 -33.15 1.49 -16.99
C LYS A 660 -32.84 2.85 -17.61
N PHE A 661 -31.57 3.20 -17.74
CA PHE A 661 -31.12 4.52 -18.20
C PHE A 661 -31.10 4.65 -19.73
N MET A 662 -30.62 3.63 -20.44
CA MET A 662 -30.39 3.72 -21.88
C MET A 662 -31.66 4.02 -22.70
N PRO A 663 -32.85 3.45 -22.40
CA PRO A 663 -34.07 3.83 -23.11
C PRO A 663 -34.44 5.30 -22.91
N TYR A 664 -34.33 5.82 -21.69
CA TYR A 664 -34.64 7.21 -21.35
C TYR A 664 -33.65 8.19 -22.00
N LEU A 665 -32.35 7.88 -21.94
CA LEU A 665 -31.31 8.69 -22.57
C LEU A 665 -31.46 8.69 -24.08
N HIS A 666 -31.71 7.52 -24.69
CA HIS A 666 -31.95 7.42 -26.12
C HIS A 666 -33.17 8.26 -26.55
N SER A 667 -34.32 8.15 -25.87
CA SER A 667 -35.50 8.96 -26.23
C SER A 667 -35.25 10.45 -26.07
N THR A 668 -34.51 10.85 -25.03
CA THR A 668 -34.20 12.26 -24.75
C THR A 668 -33.24 12.83 -25.79
N ILE A 669 -32.14 12.13 -26.08
CA ILE A 669 -31.13 12.57 -27.05
C ILE A 669 -31.73 12.60 -28.46
N MET A 670 -32.46 11.56 -28.85
CA MET A 670 -33.10 11.52 -30.16
C MET A 670 -34.12 12.65 -30.30
N GLY A 671 -34.98 12.87 -29.31
CA GLY A 671 -35.97 13.96 -29.31
C GLY A 671 -35.34 15.36 -29.36
N LEU A 672 -34.26 15.59 -28.62
CA LEU A 672 -33.54 16.87 -28.63
C LEU A 672 -32.70 17.09 -29.90
N THR A 673 -32.44 16.04 -30.69
CA THR A 673 -31.67 16.10 -31.94
C THR A 673 -32.52 15.85 -33.19
N GLU A 674 -33.85 15.90 -33.07
CA GLU A 674 -34.78 15.81 -34.21
C GLU A 674 -34.62 16.99 -35.17
N ASN A 675 -34.38 18.19 -34.63
CA ASN A 675 -34.13 19.39 -35.43
C ASN A 675 -32.67 19.42 -35.90
N GLU A 676 -32.46 19.52 -37.22
CA GLU A 676 -31.10 19.54 -37.79
C GLU A 676 -30.32 20.83 -37.47
N ASP A 677 -31.01 21.91 -37.11
CA ASP A 677 -30.40 23.19 -36.73
C ASP A 677 -29.46 23.04 -35.51
N VAL A 678 -29.72 22.06 -34.64
CA VAL A 678 -28.91 21.76 -33.44
C VAL A 678 -27.47 21.36 -33.79
N PHE A 679 -27.22 20.84 -35.00
CA PHE A 679 -25.87 20.50 -35.46
C PHE A 679 -25.07 21.73 -35.92
N GLU A 680 -25.76 22.85 -36.20
CA GLU A 680 -25.13 24.09 -36.64
C GLU A 680 -24.92 25.10 -35.51
N GLU A 681 -25.63 24.96 -34.38
CA GLU A 681 -25.55 25.85 -33.21
C GLU A 681 -24.20 25.79 -32.48
N ASP A 682 -23.76 26.96 -32.00
CA ASP A 682 -22.53 27.12 -31.21
C ASP A 682 -22.74 26.79 -29.71
N SER A 683 -23.99 26.67 -29.24
CA SER A 683 -24.34 26.32 -27.86
C SER A 683 -25.13 25.03 -27.81
N ILE A 684 -24.92 24.21 -26.77
CA ILE A 684 -25.64 22.95 -26.56
C ILE A 684 -26.64 23.11 -25.42
N ASP A 685 -27.84 22.56 -25.62
CA ASP A 685 -28.85 22.45 -24.58
C ASP A 685 -28.32 21.67 -23.35
N VAL A 686 -28.59 22.20 -22.16
CA VAL A 686 -28.06 21.68 -20.90
C VAL A 686 -28.53 20.24 -20.64
N GLN A 687 -29.76 19.91 -21.02
CA GLN A 687 -30.33 18.57 -20.88
C GLN A 687 -29.70 17.61 -21.89
N LEU A 688 -29.39 18.06 -23.11
CA LEU A 688 -28.63 17.26 -24.09
C LEU A 688 -27.20 16.98 -23.61
N SER A 689 -26.52 17.99 -23.06
CA SER A 689 -25.17 17.86 -22.48
C SER A 689 -25.16 16.85 -21.31
N LEU A 690 -26.13 16.96 -20.40
CA LEU A 690 -26.30 16.02 -19.31
C LEU A 690 -26.57 14.59 -19.81
N ALA A 691 -27.49 14.42 -20.75
CA ALA A 691 -27.84 13.11 -21.28
C ALA A 691 -26.65 12.43 -21.97
N LEU A 692 -25.86 13.18 -22.75
CA LEU A 692 -24.64 12.66 -23.40
C LEU A 692 -23.55 12.31 -22.38
N GLN A 693 -23.35 13.14 -21.34
CA GLN A 693 -22.38 12.83 -20.28
C GLN A 693 -22.79 11.60 -19.48
N ILE A 694 -24.05 11.47 -19.09
CA ILE A 694 -24.54 10.26 -18.41
C ILE A 694 -24.42 9.05 -19.34
N ALA A 695 -24.75 9.16 -20.63
CA ALA A 695 -24.58 8.09 -21.60
C ALA A 695 -23.11 7.64 -21.71
N SER A 696 -22.16 8.56 -21.68
CA SER A 696 -20.73 8.23 -21.64
C SER A 696 -20.30 7.53 -20.35
N ALA A 697 -20.89 7.90 -19.23
CA ALA A 697 -20.58 7.38 -17.91
C ALA A 697 -21.13 5.96 -17.64
N ILE A 698 -22.28 5.59 -18.22
CA ILE A 698 -22.92 4.29 -17.95
C ILE A 698 -22.38 3.13 -18.82
N VAL A 699 -21.59 3.42 -19.85
CA VAL A 699 -20.97 2.42 -20.72
C VAL A 699 -19.67 1.95 -20.07
N VAL A 700 -19.76 0.88 -19.26
CA VAL A 700 -18.66 0.42 -18.40
C VAL A 700 -18.33 -1.07 -18.55
N GLU A 701 -19.29 -1.93 -18.91
CA GLU A 701 -19.04 -3.37 -19.05
C GLU A 701 -19.56 -3.89 -20.39
N GLY A 702 -18.73 -4.65 -21.11
CA GLY A 702 -19.02 -5.18 -22.44
C GLY A 702 -20.24 -6.10 -22.48
N SER A 703 -20.37 -7.00 -21.50
CA SER A 703 -21.44 -8.01 -21.45
C SER A 703 -22.84 -7.41 -21.34
N ALA A 704 -22.95 -6.18 -20.84
CA ALA A 704 -24.21 -5.46 -20.70
C ALA A 704 -24.65 -4.76 -21.99
N LEU A 705 -23.73 -4.47 -22.92
CA LEU A 705 -24.00 -3.66 -24.10
C LEU A 705 -24.81 -4.40 -25.18
N GLU A 706 -24.86 -5.74 -25.13
CA GLU A 706 -25.48 -6.58 -26.15
C GLU A 706 -26.94 -6.18 -26.45
N GLN A 707 -27.74 -5.85 -25.42
CA GLN A 707 -29.15 -5.51 -25.59
C GLN A 707 -29.40 -4.10 -26.14
N HIS A 708 -28.41 -3.21 -26.05
CA HIS A 708 -28.56 -1.79 -26.41
C HIS A 708 -27.62 -1.32 -27.53
N GLN A 709 -26.98 -2.25 -28.25
CA GLN A 709 -26.03 -1.95 -29.33
C GLN A 709 -26.55 -0.90 -30.32
N GLN A 710 -27.78 -1.08 -30.82
CA GLN A 710 -28.36 -0.17 -31.82
C GLN A 710 -28.57 1.24 -31.26
N LYS A 711 -29.07 1.35 -30.02
CA LYS A 711 -29.29 2.64 -29.36
C LYS A 711 -27.97 3.38 -29.13
N ILE A 712 -26.90 2.66 -28.79
CA ILE A 712 -25.57 3.24 -28.62
C ILE A 712 -25.06 3.78 -29.95
N ILE A 713 -25.16 3.00 -31.03
CA ILE A 713 -24.78 3.45 -32.38
C ILE A 713 -25.53 4.73 -32.76
N ASP A 714 -26.84 4.77 -32.52
CA ASP A 714 -27.67 5.92 -32.89
C ASP A 714 -27.31 7.19 -32.09
N ILE A 715 -27.04 7.04 -30.77
CA ILE A 715 -26.56 8.14 -29.92
C ILE A 715 -25.20 8.66 -30.38
N VAL A 716 -24.23 7.76 -30.64
CA VAL A 716 -22.87 8.14 -31.07
C VAL A 716 -22.93 8.82 -32.43
N ARG A 717 -23.73 8.30 -33.37
CA ARG A 717 -23.89 8.88 -34.72
C ARG A 717 -24.44 10.29 -34.69
N ARG A 718 -25.35 10.60 -33.76
CA ARG A 718 -25.89 11.96 -33.58
C ARG A 718 -24.92 12.84 -32.80
N GLY A 719 -24.34 12.33 -31.72
CA GLY A 719 -23.44 13.09 -30.84
C GLY A 719 -22.14 13.53 -31.52
N LEU A 720 -21.54 12.70 -32.39
CA LEU A 720 -20.32 13.04 -33.12
C LEU A 720 -20.52 14.14 -34.17
N LYS A 721 -21.76 14.35 -34.64
CA LYS A 721 -22.09 15.43 -35.61
C LYS A 721 -22.19 16.80 -34.97
N LEU A 722 -22.24 16.90 -33.64
CA LEU A 722 -22.34 18.17 -32.93
C LEU A 722 -21.02 18.94 -33.07
N LYS A 723 -21.07 20.22 -33.46
CA LYS A 723 -19.87 21.07 -33.59
C LYS A 723 -19.23 21.42 -32.25
N HIS A 724 -20.05 21.59 -31.21
CA HIS A 724 -19.59 22.08 -29.92
C HIS A 724 -18.95 20.97 -29.06
N SER A 725 -17.88 21.33 -28.33
CA SER A 725 -17.03 20.37 -27.60
C SER A 725 -17.73 19.58 -26.52
N GLN A 726 -18.82 20.10 -25.96
CA GLN A 726 -19.64 19.40 -24.97
C GLN A 726 -20.56 18.33 -25.57
N GLY A 727 -20.69 18.27 -26.89
CA GLY A 727 -21.48 17.25 -27.59
C GLY A 727 -20.60 16.13 -28.12
N TYR A 728 -19.65 16.48 -29.00
CA TYR A 728 -18.81 15.47 -29.64
C TYR A 728 -17.80 14.82 -28.68
N LYS A 729 -17.28 15.51 -27.65
CA LYS A 729 -16.32 14.89 -26.71
C LYS A 729 -16.98 13.78 -25.87
N PRO A 730 -18.16 13.96 -25.26
CA PRO A 730 -18.87 12.86 -24.61
C PRO A 730 -19.25 11.74 -25.58
N ALA A 731 -19.65 12.06 -26.82
CA ALA A 731 -19.93 11.03 -27.82
C ALA A 731 -18.69 10.20 -28.21
N ALA A 732 -17.53 10.86 -28.37
CA ALA A 732 -16.25 10.20 -28.56
C ALA A 732 -15.82 9.40 -27.32
N ALA A 733 -16.15 9.88 -26.12
CA ALA A 733 -15.93 9.15 -24.88
C ALA A 733 -16.78 7.87 -24.80
N ILE A 734 -18.05 7.89 -25.24
CA ILE A 734 -18.88 6.69 -25.39
C ILE A 734 -18.16 5.68 -26.29
N LEU A 735 -17.68 6.12 -27.45
CA LEU A 735 -16.99 5.25 -28.40
C LEU A 735 -15.69 4.66 -27.81
N LYS A 736 -14.88 5.51 -27.16
CA LYS A 736 -13.66 5.07 -26.45
C LYS A 736 -13.99 4.03 -25.38
N ASN A 737 -14.99 4.30 -24.53
CA ASN A 737 -15.41 3.40 -23.46
C ASN A 737 -15.92 2.08 -24.04
N CYS A 738 -16.69 2.09 -25.15
CA CYS A 738 -17.07 0.87 -25.85
C CYS A 738 -15.85 0.05 -26.28
N PHE A 739 -14.83 0.66 -26.89
CA PHE A 739 -13.62 -0.06 -27.30
C PHE A 739 -12.87 -0.64 -26.10
N GLU A 740 -12.65 0.15 -25.04
CA GLU A 740 -12.00 -0.32 -23.83
C GLU A 740 -12.76 -1.52 -23.22
N CYS A 741 -14.09 -1.40 -23.08
CA CYS A 741 -14.93 -2.43 -22.45
C CYS A 741 -15.06 -3.71 -23.28
N LEU A 742 -14.98 -3.64 -24.61
CA LEU A 742 -15.16 -4.78 -25.51
C LEU A 742 -13.84 -5.48 -25.90
N THR A 743 -12.68 -4.83 -25.71
CA THR A 743 -11.39 -5.37 -26.18
C THR A 743 -10.39 -5.68 -25.06
N THR A 744 -10.60 -5.14 -23.86
CA THR A 744 -9.67 -5.35 -22.73
C THR A 744 -10.17 -6.45 -21.79
N VAL A 745 -9.23 -7.10 -21.08
CA VAL A 745 -9.52 -8.06 -20.01
C VAL A 745 -9.46 -7.32 -18.68
N TYR A 746 -10.54 -7.37 -17.89
CA TYR A 746 -10.67 -6.67 -16.61
C TYR A 746 -11.54 -7.45 -15.62
N PRO A 747 -11.43 -7.21 -14.30
CA PRO A 747 -12.31 -7.84 -13.32
C PRO A 747 -13.74 -7.28 -13.43
N SER A 748 -14.74 -8.15 -13.55
CA SER A 748 -16.15 -7.78 -13.66
C SER A 748 -16.81 -7.51 -12.30
N SER A 749 -16.43 -8.24 -11.26
CA SER A 749 -16.89 -8.00 -9.89
C SER A 749 -15.76 -7.41 -9.04
N LYS A 750 -16.10 -6.41 -8.21
CA LYS A 750 -15.20 -5.80 -7.21
C LYS A 750 -15.76 -5.94 -5.81
N ASN A 751 -16.45 -7.04 -5.55
CA ASN A 751 -16.98 -7.31 -4.22
C ASN A 751 -15.81 -7.66 -3.29
N SER A 752 -15.86 -7.17 -2.05
CA SER A 752 -14.89 -7.53 -1.02
C SER A 752 -15.06 -8.96 -0.48
N PHE A 753 -16.08 -9.69 -0.96
CA PHE A 753 -16.40 -11.06 -0.54
C PHE A 753 -16.37 -12.00 -1.75
N SER A 754 -15.73 -13.16 -1.57
CA SER A 754 -15.77 -14.27 -2.53
C SER A 754 -17.15 -14.92 -2.61
N LEU A 755 -17.94 -14.85 -1.54
CA LEU A 755 -19.28 -15.42 -1.48
C LEU A 755 -20.28 -14.60 -2.31
N SER A 756 -21.14 -15.28 -3.05
CA SER A 756 -22.21 -14.63 -3.79
C SER A 756 -23.32 -14.12 -2.84
N TRP A 757 -24.07 -13.11 -3.28
CA TRP A 757 -25.22 -12.60 -2.54
C TRP A 757 -26.29 -13.68 -2.25
N GLU A 758 -26.40 -14.70 -3.10
CA GLU A 758 -27.32 -15.83 -2.89
C GLU A 758 -26.86 -16.72 -1.74
N GLN A 759 -25.56 -16.97 -1.63
CA GLN A 759 -24.98 -17.73 -0.52
C GLN A 759 -25.09 -16.97 0.80
N LEU A 760 -24.84 -15.66 0.80
CA LEU A 760 -25.00 -14.81 1.99
C LEU A 760 -26.46 -14.73 2.48
N SER A 761 -27.42 -14.90 1.58
CA SER A 761 -28.86 -14.92 1.92
C SER A 761 -29.31 -16.26 2.54
N ASP A 762 -28.46 -17.30 2.53
CA ASP A 762 -28.73 -18.58 3.18
C ASP A 762 -28.39 -18.52 4.67
N PHE A 763 -29.30 -17.91 5.44
CA PHE A 763 -29.18 -17.75 6.88
C PHE A 763 -29.19 -19.06 7.67
N LYS A 764 -29.46 -20.21 7.05
CA LYS A 764 -29.34 -21.50 7.74
C LYS A 764 -27.87 -21.89 7.85
N ASN A 765 -27.12 -21.80 6.75
CA ASN A 765 -25.76 -22.29 6.69
C ASN A 765 -24.71 -21.22 7.05
N ILE A 766 -24.96 -19.94 6.69
CA ILE A 766 -23.96 -18.87 6.84
C ILE A 766 -24.48 -17.75 7.74
N ASN A 767 -23.66 -17.25 8.68
CA ASN A 767 -23.97 -16.06 9.48
C ASN A 767 -23.19 -14.86 8.94
N PRO A 768 -23.81 -13.97 8.14
CA PRO A 768 -23.14 -12.79 7.59
C PRO A 768 -22.50 -11.90 8.65
N ILE A 769 -23.07 -11.80 9.87
CA ILE A 769 -22.53 -10.96 10.96
C ILE A 769 -21.18 -11.50 11.47
N ARG A 770 -20.98 -12.81 11.40
CA ARG A 770 -19.69 -13.44 11.74
C ARG A 770 -18.62 -13.15 10.70
N LEU A 771 -18.99 -12.83 9.46
CA LEU A 771 -18.07 -12.50 8.37
C LEU A 771 -17.58 -11.04 8.36
N TRP A 772 -18.17 -10.18 9.20
CA TRP A 772 -17.82 -8.77 9.27
C TRP A 772 -16.35 -8.55 9.64
N GLY A 773 -15.64 -7.78 8.82
CA GLY A 773 -14.23 -7.43 9.06
C GLY A 773 -13.22 -8.55 8.82
N ILE A 774 -13.66 -9.72 8.34
CA ILE A 774 -12.76 -10.83 8.01
C ILE A 774 -12.14 -10.56 6.63
N HIS A 775 -10.82 -10.56 6.57
CA HIS A 775 -10.09 -10.55 5.30
C HIS A 775 -9.89 -11.99 4.82
N GLU A 776 -10.27 -12.25 3.58
CA GLU A 776 -10.07 -13.55 2.95
C GLU A 776 -8.58 -13.82 2.72
N LYS A 777 -8.21 -15.10 2.80
CA LYS A 777 -6.86 -15.54 2.47
C LYS A 777 -6.63 -15.38 0.99
N GLU A 778 -5.40 -15.08 0.61
CA GLU A 778 -5.05 -14.87 -0.80
C GLU A 778 -5.44 -16.07 -1.69
N ASP A 779 -5.40 -17.28 -1.13
CA ASP A 779 -5.69 -18.55 -1.81
C ASP A 779 -7.18 -18.73 -2.13
N ASP A 780 -8.04 -18.11 -1.34
CA ASP A 780 -9.50 -18.28 -1.41
C ASP A 780 -10.16 -17.19 -2.29
N ILE A 781 -9.38 -16.21 -2.77
CA ILE A 781 -9.89 -15.12 -3.61
C ILE A 781 -10.32 -15.67 -4.96
N VAL A 782 -11.60 -15.50 -5.29
CA VAL A 782 -12.16 -15.79 -6.61
C VAL A 782 -12.43 -14.46 -7.33
N ILE A 783 -11.74 -14.24 -8.45
CA ILE A 783 -11.93 -13.04 -9.28
C ILE A 783 -12.77 -13.42 -10.50
N ASP A 784 -13.90 -12.76 -10.67
CA ASP A 784 -14.67 -12.85 -11.91
C ASP A 784 -14.00 -11.96 -12.96
N TRP A 785 -13.51 -12.58 -14.04
CA TRP A 785 -12.87 -11.87 -15.14
C TRP A 785 -13.82 -11.71 -16.31
N PHE A 786 -13.88 -10.50 -16.85
CA PHE A 786 -14.39 -10.26 -18.17
C PHE A 786 -13.31 -10.59 -19.21
N VAL A 787 -13.60 -11.58 -20.06
CA VAL A 787 -12.76 -11.96 -21.20
C VAL A 787 -13.59 -11.74 -22.47
N PRO A 788 -13.13 -10.86 -23.39
CA PRO A 788 -13.85 -10.59 -24.64
C PRO A 788 -14.19 -11.85 -25.42
N SER A 789 -15.48 -12.03 -25.67
CA SER A 789 -16.02 -13.09 -26.51
C SER A 789 -16.05 -12.68 -27.99
N GLU A 790 -16.24 -13.64 -28.89
CA GLU A 790 -16.31 -13.36 -30.34
C GLU A 790 -17.44 -12.37 -30.68
N THR A 791 -18.56 -12.39 -29.95
CA THR A 791 -19.69 -11.48 -30.17
C THR A 791 -19.32 -10.03 -29.84
N GLU A 792 -18.61 -9.81 -28.74
CA GLU A 792 -18.15 -8.50 -28.29
C GLU A 792 -17.08 -7.94 -29.23
N ILE A 793 -16.13 -8.78 -29.67
CA ILE A 793 -15.12 -8.41 -30.66
C ILE A 793 -15.78 -8.05 -31.99
N THR A 794 -16.79 -8.80 -32.43
CA THR A 794 -17.53 -8.49 -33.67
C THR A 794 -18.26 -7.15 -33.56
N PHE A 795 -18.83 -6.83 -32.39
CA PHE A 795 -19.46 -5.53 -32.17
C PHE A 795 -18.43 -4.39 -32.15
N ALA A 796 -17.26 -4.59 -31.53
CA ALA A 796 -16.16 -3.62 -31.58
C ALA A 796 -15.69 -3.38 -33.04
N GLN A 797 -15.57 -4.44 -33.84
CA GLN A 797 -15.24 -4.35 -35.27
C GLN A 797 -16.28 -3.49 -36.02
N LYS A 798 -17.58 -3.72 -35.76
CA LYS A 798 -18.66 -2.94 -36.37
C LYS A 798 -18.56 -1.45 -36.04
N LEU A 799 -18.27 -1.10 -34.79
CA LEU A 799 -18.08 0.30 -34.37
C LEU A 799 -16.85 0.94 -35.04
N LEU A 800 -15.77 0.17 -35.19
CA LEU A 800 -14.55 0.62 -35.87
C LEU A 800 -14.80 0.90 -37.35
N ASP A 801 -15.49 -0.01 -38.05
CA ASP A 801 -15.81 0.13 -39.47
C ASP A 801 -16.77 1.31 -39.73
N GLU A 802 -17.73 1.54 -38.83
CA GLU A 802 -18.74 2.61 -39.01
C GLU A 802 -18.20 4.01 -38.71
N PHE A 803 -17.39 4.19 -37.66
CA PHE A 803 -17.01 5.52 -37.16
C PHE A 803 -15.55 5.90 -37.38
N LEU A 804 -14.62 4.93 -37.41
CA LEU A 804 -13.19 5.24 -37.51
C LEU A 804 -12.68 5.12 -38.96
N VAL A 805 -13.05 4.03 -39.66
CA VAL A 805 -12.62 3.78 -41.03
C VAL A 805 -13.17 4.84 -41.99
N THR A 806 -14.40 5.28 -41.78
CA THR A 806 -15.06 6.33 -42.56
C THR A 806 -14.33 7.67 -42.49
N GLU A 807 -13.87 8.07 -41.31
CA GLU A 807 -13.10 9.31 -41.09
C GLU A 807 -11.64 9.19 -41.55
N LEU A 808 -11.05 7.99 -41.53
CA LEU A 808 -9.68 7.75 -42.03
C LEU A 808 -9.58 7.71 -43.57
N GLN A 809 -10.70 7.49 -44.27
CA GLN A 809 -10.77 7.49 -45.73
C GLN A 809 -10.93 8.89 -46.33
N PHE A 810 -11.30 9.87 -45.50
CA PHE A 810 -11.26 11.30 -45.80
C PHE A 810 -9.90 11.89 -45.41
#